data_AF-A0A4Y7ZS92-F1
#
_entry.id   AF-A0A4Y7ZS92-F1
#
_cell.length_a   1.000
_cell.length_b   1.000
_cell.length_c   1.000
_cell.angle_alpha   90.00
_cell.angle_beta   90.00
_cell.angle_gamma   90.00
#
_symmetry.space_group_name_H-M   'P 1'
#
loop_
_entity.id
_entity.type
_entity.pdbx_description
1 polymer ?
#
loop_
_entity_poly.entity_id
_entity_poly.type
_entity_poly.pdbx_seq_one_letter_code
_entity_poly.pdbx_strand_id
1 'polypeptide(L)'
;MLLTLSILALFLGPVTYRLLQRQPGWIDLLDAFIFVSISGLVLFHILPELLHEGGLLVLVLTGLGLLMPSVVEKYFHKAASKAHNTTLLLGVLGLVIHASIDGTVLLADHTNQTEWLLALGVLLHRFPVGLTIWWLLRPQYGIALPFVVLISMAAATLLGASYAELSVAQLDGPMLAWFQAFVMGSIMHVVLHRPYIHQHKKHQAKEAKEHKYAAGVGSFLGLVVLGFVLLPHWLGYVQHNHGHHHSASAHNHHEIHSHDGEHQHSDHDDAYQHSAHETHDDEHLHSAHEVHDHDEHQHGTHEAHDDEHLHSAHEVHDHDEEHQHSAHETHNDEHQHSAHEAHEHEEQQHNTALTLVNFTKLALFSAPMLLLAYLLSGLMHYFKPALDVLPEQGNKGYFKDAIKGVIYGLPLPICSPVASKMHQKLLGLGANQTFATAFLIATPIIGFDAILISIPLLGEQLVLLRIAFAVIFAGVIAWLLGRHFKKPISEVVVHPCQGGKPTSRFITAIKQGYQHQLDHTAPWVIFGWAIAATLSATPAWAFFEQALWLQVLVMIVIAFPFALCATGMTPIIAVMLIAGLSPGAAIACLLIGPSISLDLLKQLRHQQGYFAALAFAMLMLLGAFLIGLSLNQYIDTFSLPWLGESEPSFYWWQYLSLGIILVLYFASLLRRGARAFIAELLPKSLLGHHHHH
;
A
#
# COMPACT_ATOMS: atom_id res chain seq x y z
N MET A 1 5.28 -34.22 -2.10
CA MET A 1 4.42 -34.20 -0.89
C MET A 1 3.55 -32.94 -0.80
N LEU A 2 4.09 -31.75 -1.10
CA LEU A 2 3.33 -30.50 -0.98
C LEU A 2 2.06 -30.48 -1.85
N LEU A 3 2.13 -30.90 -3.11
CA LEU A 3 0.98 -30.98 -4.02
C LEU A 3 -0.23 -31.72 -3.43
N THR A 4 -0.02 -32.86 -2.75
CA THR A 4 -1.11 -33.64 -2.13
C THR A 4 -1.66 -32.96 -0.86
N LEU A 5 -0.81 -32.35 -0.04
CA LEU A 5 -1.24 -31.55 1.12
C LEU A 5 -2.01 -30.29 0.71
N SER A 6 -1.59 -29.66 -0.39
CA SER A 6 -2.18 -28.47 -0.99
C SER A 6 -3.60 -28.75 -1.51
N ILE A 7 -3.82 -29.91 -2.15
CA ILE A 7 -5.16 -30.39 -2.51
C ILE A 7 -5.98 -30.72 -1.24
N LEU A 8 -5.39 -31.37 -0.23
CA LEU A 8 -6.09 -31.67 1.03
C LEU A 8 -6.57 -30.38 1.75
N ALA A 9 -5.74 -29.34 1.77
CA ALA A 9 -6.06 -28.02 2.34
C ALA A 9 -7.30 -27.39 1.69
N LEU A 10 -7.46 -27.53 0.37
CA LEU A 10 -8.63 -27.06 -0.37
C LEU A 10 -9.92 -27.77 0.08
N PHE A 11 -9.87 -29.08 0.34
CA PHE A 11 -11.03 -29.89 0.77
C PHE A 11 -11.30 -29.86 2.29
N LEU A 12 -10.43 -29.26 3.10
CA LEU A 12 -10.67 -29.02 4.53
C LEU A 12 -11.82 -28.02 4.78
N GLY A 13 -12.07 -27.08 3.85
CA GLY A 13 -13.15 -26.09 3.91
C GLY A 13 -14.56 -26.68 4.16
N PRO A 14 -15.03 -27.65 3.36
CA PRO A 14 -16.27 -28.39 3.61
C PRO A 14 -16.42 -28.98 5.02
N VAL A 15 -15.31 -29.48 5.58
CA VAL A 15 -15.27 -30.14 6.90
C VAL A 15 -15.36 -29.11 8.02
N THR A 16 -14.52 -28.08 7.99
CA THR A 16 -14.53 -27.02 9.01
C THR A 16 -15.85 -26.26 9.01
N TYR A 17 -16.38 -25.90 7.84
CA TYR A 17 -17.69 -25.26 7.74
C TYR A 17 -18.80 -26.11 8.40
N ARG A 18 -18.82 -27.44 8.17
CA ARG A 18 -19.81 -28.35 8.80
C ARG A 18 -19.67 -28.41 10.32
N LEU A 19 -18.45 -28.33 10.84
CA LEU A 19 -18.18 -28.29 12.28
C LEU A 19 -18.68 -26.96 12.89
N LEU A 20 -18.35 -25.83 12.25
CA LEU A 20 -18.68 -24.48 12.74
C LEU A 20 -20.17 -24.10 12.63
N GLN A 21 -20.95 -24.72 11.73
CA GLN A 21 -22.40 -24.44 11.63
C GLN A 21 -23.23 -24.84 12.87
N ARG A 22 -22.67 -25.57 13.83
CA ARG A 22 -23.41 -26.18 14.95
C ARG A 22 -23.78 -25.24 16.10
N GLN A 23 -23.21 -24.03 16.17
CA GLN A 23 -23.41 -23.10 17.28
C GLN A 23 -23.63 -21.65 16.80
N PRO A 24 -24.52 -20.88 17.44
CA PRO A 24 -24.69 -19.45 17.14
C PRO A 24 -23.39 -18.68 17.45
N GLY A 25 -23.07 -17.69 16.61
CA GLY A 25 -21.84 -16.89 16.69
C GLY A 25 -20.63 -17.44 15.93
N TRP A 26 -20.50 -18.77 15.75
CA TRP A 26 -19.38 -19.34 14.98
C TRP A 26 -19.43 -19.00 13.48
N ILE A 27 -20.61 -18.71 12.94
CA ILE A 27 -20.77 -18.21 11.56
C ILE A 27 -20.20 -16.79 11.43
N ASP A 28 -20.35 -15.93 12.45
CA ASP A 28 -19.78 -14.58 12.45
C ASP A 28 -18.26 -14.60 12.71
N LEU A 29 -17.76 -15.58 13.49
CA LEU A 29 -16.34 -15.89 13.59
C LEU A 29 -15.77 -16.30 12.22
N LEU A 30 -16.41 -17.26 11.56
CA LEU A 30 -15.97 -17.76 10.26
C LEU A 30 -16.00 -16.68 9.16
N ASP A 31 -17.07 -15.88 9.13
CA ASP A 31 -17.21 -14.75 8.20
C ASP A 31 -16.14 -13.67 8.42
N ALA A 32 -15.80 -13.35 9.68
CA ALA A 32 -14.74 -12.42 9.99
C ALA A 32 -13.33 -12.97 9.71
N PHE A 33 -13.12 -14.28 9.93
CA PHE A 33 -11.90 -15.00 9.56
C PHE A 33 -11.66 -14.92 8.04
N ILE A 34 -12.62 -15.39 7.25
CA ILE A 34 -12.60 -15.36 5.78
C ILE A 34 -12.32 -13.95 5.26
N PHE A 35 -13.04 -12.97 5.81
CA PHE A 35 -12.92 -11.57 5.40
C PHE A 35 -11.50 -11.02 5.61
N VAL A 36 -10.92 -11.22 6.80
CA VAL A 36 -9.55 -10.75 7.07
C VAL A 36 -8.51 -11.50 6.26
N SER A 37 -8.59 -12.84 6.19
CA SER A 37 -7.58 -13.64 5.48
C SER A 37 -7.56 -13.34 3.98
N ILE A 38 -8.72 -13.24 3.33
CA ILE A 38 -8.79 -13.00 1.88
C ILE A 38 -8.53 -11.54 1.55
N SER A 39 -9.13 -10.58 2.26
CA SER A 39 -8.86 -9.18 1.96
C SER A 39 -7.41 -8.79 2.24
N GLY A 40 -6.77 -9.40 3.24
CA GLY A 40 -5.35 -9.25 3.51
C GLY A 40 -4.47 -9.87 2.42
N LEU A 41 -4.75 -11.11 2.01
CA LEU A 41 -3.97 -11.79 0.97
C LEU A 41 -4.08 -11.09 -0.38
N VAL A 42 -5.28 -10.65 -0.76
CA VAL A 42 -5.48 -9.86 -1.98
C VAL A 42 -4.65 -8.56 -1.93
N LEU A 43 -4.57 -7.90 -0.78
CA LEU A 43 -3.90 -6.60 -0.64
C LEU A 43 -2.36 -6.70 -0.53
N PHE A 44 -1.86 -7.70 0.18
CA PHE A 44 -0.43 -7.83 0.50
C PHE A 44 0.34 -8.82 -0.38
N HIS A 45 -0.34 -9.67 -1.16
CA HIS A 45 0.30 -10.70 -2.00
C HIS A 45 -0.15 -10.61 -3.46
N ILE A 46 -1.45 -10.73 -3.76
CA ILE A 46 -1.91 -10.75 -5.17
C ILE A 46 -1.80 -9.36 -5.82
N LEU A 47 -2.26 -8.28 -5.15
CA LEU A 47 -2.27 -6.95 -5.77
C LEU A 47 -0.86 -6.38 -6.07
N PRO A 48 0.17 -6.52 -5.21
CA PRO A 48 1.54 -6.13 -5.55
C PRO A 48 2.05 -6.83 -6.81
N GLU A 49 1.83 -8.14 -6.94
CA GLU A 49 2.29 -8.93 -8.09
C GLU A 49 1.62 -8.48 -9.39
N LEU A 50 0.29 -8.39 -9.38
CA LEU A 50 -0.46 -7.93 -10.53
C LEU A 50 -0.07 -6.49 -10.94
N LEU A 51 0.28 -5.63 -9.98
CA LEU A 51 0.74 -4.26 -10.28
C LEU A 51 2.10 -4.23 -10.96
N HIS A 52 3.01 -5.16 -10.60
CA HIS A 52 4.31 -5.29 -11.23
C HIS A 52 4.15 -5.74 -12.70
N GLU A 53 3.42 -6.84 -12.94
CA GLU A 53 3.21 -7.41 -14.27
C GLU A 53 2.29 -6.56 -15.19
N GLY A 54 1.21 -6.01 -14.63
CA GLY A 54 0.15 -5.34 -15.39
C GLY A 54 0.15 -3.80 -15.31
N GLY A 55 1.04 -3.22 -14.51
CA GLY A 55 1.18 -1.77 -14.32
C GLY A 55 -0.05 -1.09 -13.69
N LEU A 56 -0.11 0.24 -13.78
CA LEU A 56 -1.15 1.07 -13.14
C LEU A 56 -2.59 0.72 -13.57
N LEU A 57 -2.76 0.11 -14.75
CA LEU A 57 -4.04 -0.34 -15.29
C LEU A 57 -4.70 -1.41 -14.39
N VAL A 58 -3.92 -2.17 -13.63
CA VAL A 58 -4.39 -3.13 -12.61
C VAL A 58 -5.20 -2.46 -11.52
N LEU A 59 -4.86 -1.25 -11.07
CA LEU A 59 -5.68 -0.51 -10.10
C LEU A 59 -7.07 -0.19 -10.69
N VAL A 60 -7.10 0.23 -11.96
CA VAL A 60 -8.33 0.56 -12.68
C VAL A 60 -9.19 -0.68 -12.86
N LEU A 61 -8.63 -1.81 -13.30
CA LEU A 61 -9.36 -3.06 -13.48
C LEU A 61 -9.81 -3.68 -12.16
N THR A 62 -8.99 -3.62 -11.10
CA THR A 62 -9.39 -4.04 -9.75
C THR A 62 -10.57 -3.21 -9.24
N GLY A 63 -10.50 -1.88 -9.41
CA GLY A 63 -11.60 -0.97 -9.06
C GLY A 63 -12.87 -1.20 -9.89
N LEU A 64 -12.73 -1.48 -11.18
CA LEU A 64 -13.85 -1.84 -12.05
C LEU A 64 -14.46 -3.19 -11.64
N GLY A 65 -13.65 -4.22 -11.39
CA GLY A 65 -14.12 -5.51 -10.88
C GLY A 65 -14.88 -5.38 -9.56
N LEU A 66 -14.42 -4.52 -8.67
CA LEU A 66 -15.04 -4.23 -7.38
C LEU A 66 -16.40 -3.52 -7.47
N LEU A 67 -16.55 -2.61 -8.45
CA LEU A 67 -17.74 -1.75 -8.57
C LEU A 67 -18.76 -2.24 -9.62
N MET A 68 -18.31 -2.96 -10.66
CA MET A 68 -19.14 -3.37 -11.79
C MET A 68 -20.33 -4.26 -11.38
N PRO A 69 -20.20 -5.26 -10.49
CA PRO A 69 -21.35 -6.05 -10.03
C PRO A 69 -22.46 -5.17 -9.41
N SER A 70 -22.09 -4.26 -8.49
CA SER A 70 -23.01 -3.29 -7.87
C SER A 70 -23.74 -2.43 -8.92
N VAL A 71 -23.02 -2.00 -9.95
CA VAL A 71 -23.57 -1.17 -11.03
C VAL A 71 -24.56 -1.99 -11.86
N VAL A 72 -24.22 -3.21 -12.27
CA VAL A 72 -25.11 -4.06 -13.07
C VAL A 72 -26.39 -4.40 -12.29
N GLU A 73 -26.29 -4.79 -11.01
CA GLU A 73 -27.47 -5.03 -10.15
C GLU A 73 -28.41 -3.83 -10.07
N LYS A 74 -27.82 -2.62 -9.95
CA LYS A 74 -28.56 -1.36 -9.79
C LYS A 74 -29.26 -0.91 -11.08
N TYR A 75 -28.65 -1.08 -12.24
CA TYR A 75 -29.24 -0.64 -13.51
C TYR A 75 -30.15 -1.70 -14.15
N PHE A 76 -29.89 -2.99 -13.91
CA PHE A 76 -30.57 -4.09 -14.60
C PHE A 76 -31.39 -4.98 -13.65
N HIS A 77 -32.35 -4.41 -12.92
CA HIS A 77 -33.19 -5.18 -11.97
C HIS A 77 -33.88 -6.41 -12.56
N LYS A 78 -34.26 -6.41 -13.86
CA LYS A 78 -34.83 -7.58 -14.55
C LYS A 78 -33.81 -8.65 -14.95
N ALA A 79 -32.52 -8.33 -14.94
CA ALA A 79 -31.42 -9.23 -15.25
C ALA A 79 -30.47 -9.45 -14.06
N ALA A 80 -30.79 -8.96 -12.86
CA ALA A 80 -29.93 -9.05 -11.67
C ALA A 80 -29.55 -10.49 -11.31
N SER A 81 -30.49 -11.45 -11.46
CA SER A 81 -30.20 -12.89 -11.29
C SER A 81 -29.20 -13.43 -12.32
N LYS A 82 -29.24 -12.91 -13.55
CA LYS A 82 -28.29 -13.27 -14.61
C LYS A 82 -26.92 -12.62 -14.36
N ALA A 83 -26.90 -11.37 -13.90
CA ALA A 83 -25.68 -10.66 -13.52
C ALA A 83 -24.92 -11.37 -12.40
N HIS A 84 -25.61 -11.74 -11.30
CA HIS A 84 -25.02 -12.51 -10.19
C HIS A 84 -24.39 -13.83 -10.67
N ASN A 85 -25.10 -14.57 -11.53
CA ASN A 85 -24.57 -15.81 -12.12
C ASN A 85 -23.36 -15.55 -13.04
N THR A 86 -23.33 -14.45 -13.78
CA THR A 86 -22.16 -14.07 -14.62
C THR A 86 -20.96 -13.68 -13.75
N THR A 87 -21.14 -12.89 -12.70
CA THR A 87 -20.08 -12.56 -11.73
C THR A 87 -19.55 -13.81 -11.04
N LEU A 88 -20.44 -14.74 -10.67
CA LEU A 88 -20.05 -16.03 -10.08
C LEU A 88 -19.25 -16.90 -11.06
N LEU A 89 -19.70 -17.02 -12.32
CA LEU A 89 -19.00 -17.78 -13.36
C LEU A 89 -17.60 -17.21 -13.62
N LEU A 90 -17.49 -15.89 -13.74
CA LEU A 90 -16.22 -15.19 -13.93
C LEU A 90 -15.28 -15.37 -12.72
N GLY A 91 -15.81 -15.25 -11.51
CA GLY A 91 -15.07 -15.49 -10.28
C GLY A 91 -14.55 -16.93 -10.17
N VAL A 92 -15.36 -17.92 -10.52
CA VAL A 92 -14.95 -19.33 -10.61
C VAL A 92 -13.87 -19.53 -11.67
N LEU A 93 -14.01 -18.92 -12.85
CA LEU A 93 -13.02 -19.03 -13.92
C LEU A 93 -11.65 -18.48 -13.52
N GLY A 94 -11.59 -17.28 -12.93
CA GLY A 94 -10.33 -16.72 -12.45
C GLY A 94 -9.75 -17.46 -11.24
N LEU A 95 -10.58 -18.02 -10.35
CA LEU A 95 -10.09 -18.90 -9.28
C LEU A 95 -9.49 -20.20 -9.82
N VAL A 96 -10.02 -20.75 -10.91
CA VAL A 96 -9.45 -21.93 -11.58
C VAL A 96 -8.12 -21.59 -12.25
N ILE A 97 -8.01 -20.44 -12.94
CA ILE A 97 -6.77 -19.97 -13.57
C ILE A 97 -5.68 -19.64 -12.52
N HIS A 98 -6.06 -18.98 -11.42
CA HIS A 98 -5.16 -18.74 -10.28
C HIS A 98 -4.69 -20.05 -9.66
N ALA A 99 -5.59 -21.03 -9.48
CA ALA A 99 -5.23 -22.35 -8.95
C ALA A 99 -4.31 -23.18 -9.87
N SER A 100 -4.23 -22.89 -11.17
CA SER A 100 -3.16 -23.46 -12.02
C SER A 100 -1.81 -22.78 -11.80
N ILE A 101 -1.78 -21.46 -11.56
CA ILE A 101 -0.52 -20.75 -11.26
C ILE A 101 0.03 -21.18 -9.90
N ASP A 102 -0.83 -21.36 -8.88
CA ASP A 102 -0.46 -22.04 -7.61
C ASP A 102 0.21 -23.42 -7.84
N GLY A 103 -0.11 -24.08 -8.96
CA GLY A 103 0.41 -25.40 -9.31
C GLY A 103 1.89 -25.41 -9.65
N THR A 104 2.39 -24.38 -10.34
CA THR A 104 3.78 -24.33 -10.84
C THR A 104 4.78 -24.35 -9.67
N VAL A 105 4.46 -23.63 -8.59
CA VAL A 105 5.29 -23.51 -7.38
C VAL A 105 5.32 -24.78 -6.52
N LEU A 106 4.35 -25.70 -6.66
CA LEU A 106 4.19 -26.85 -5.75
C LEU A 106 5.12 -28.05 -6.02
N LEU A 107 6.01 -27.93 -7.02
CA LEU A 107 7.09 -28.88 -7.32
C LEU A 107 8.50 -28.38 -6.90
N ALA A 108 8.57 -27.24 -6.21
CA ALA A 108 9.77 -26.65 -5.60
C ALA A 108 10.84 -27.66 -5.13
N ASP A 109 12.11 -27.39 -5.43
CA ASP A 109 13.19 -28.21 -4.92
C ASP A 109 13.35 -28.02 -3.40
N HIS A 110 13.53 -29.14 -2.70
CA HIS A 110 13.76 -29.16 -1.26
C HIS A 110 15.14 -28.62 -0.87
N THR A 111 16.09 -28.50 -1.81
CA THR A 111 17.41 -27.91 -1.54
C THR A 111 17.34 -26.37 -1.45
N ASN A 112 16.41 -25.74 -2.18
CA ASN A 112 16.25 -24.30 -2.19
C ASN A 112 15.26 -23.82 -1.09
N GLN A 113 15.78 -23.06 -0.12
CA GLN A 113 14.98 -22.63 1.03
C GLN A 113 13.86 -21.65 0.62
N THR A 114 14.07 -20.80 -0.39
CA THR A 114 13.07 -19.82 -0.84
C THR A 114 11.91 -20.51 -1.55
N GLU A 115 12.17 -21.38 -2.52
CA GLU A 115 11.14 -22.18 -3.22
C GLU A 115 10.28 -23.01 -2.25
N TRP A 116 10.93 -23.69 -1.29
CA TRP A 116 10.22 -24.46 -0.26
C TRP A 116 9.31 -23.58 0.61
N LEU A 117 9.78 -22.39 1.00
CA LEU A 117 9.02 -21.40 1.76
C LEU A 117 7.82 -20.87 0.94
N LEU A 118 8.00 -20.59 -0.34
CA LEU A 118 6.93 -20.15 -1.25
C LEU A 118 5.85 -21.22 -1.41
N ALA A 119 6.25 -22.47 -1.64
CA ALA A 119 5.33 -23.58 -1.79
C ALA A 119 4.55 -23.89 -0.47
N LEU A 120 5.13 -23.58 0.69
CA LEU A 120 4.43 -23.58 1.98
C LEU A 120 3.41 -22.43 2.09
N GLY A 121 3.75 -21.24 1.60
CA GLY A 121 2.83 -20.10 1.48
C GLY A 121 1.61 -20.41 0.60
N VAL A 122 1.84 -21.06 -0.54
CA VAL A 122 0.78 -21.59 -1.43
C VAL A 122 -0.10 -22.57 -0.66
N LEU A 123 0.48 -23.62 -0.05
CA LEU A 123 -0.26 -24.63 0.71
C LEU A 123 -1.17 -24.01 1.78
N LEU A 124 -0.66 -23.03 2.53
CA LEU A 124 -1.37 -22.46 3.67
C LEU A 124 -2.57 -21.59 3.25
N HIS A 125 -2.45 -20.82 2.16
CA HIS A 125 -3.53 -19.93 1.75
C HIS A 125 -4.74 -20.66 1.12
N ARG A 126 -4.54 -21.88 0.60
CA ARG A 126 -5.61 -22.67 -0.01
C ARG A 126 -6.69 -23.10 0.98
N PHE A 127 -6.38 -23.19 2.27
CA PHE A 127 -7.37 -23.48 3.31
C PHE A 127 -8.44 -22.36 3.43
N PRO A 128 -8.09 -21.07 3.64
CA PRO A 128 -9.03 -19.95 3.53
C PRO A 128 -9.83 -19.91 2.22
N VAL A 129 -9.18 -20.18 1.08
CA VAL A 129 -9.83 -20.16 -0.25
C VAL A 129 -10.91 -21.26 -0.36
N GLY A 130 -10.57 -22.51 -0.09
CA GLY A 130 -11.50 -23.64 -0.14
C GLY A 130 -12.68 -23.50 0.84
N LEU A 131 -12.40 -22.97 2.03
CA LEU A 131 -13.42 -22.62 3.03
C LEU A 131 -14.36 -21.51 2.54
N THR A 132 -13.85 -20.52 1.81
CA THR A 132 -14.65 -19.40 1.28
C THR A 132 -15.54 -19.83 0.12
N ILE A 133 -15.02 -20.60 -0.82
CA ILE A 133 -15.80 -21.21 -1.92
C ILE A 133 -16.97 -21.98 -1.33
N TRP A 134 -16.70 -22.83 -0.34
CA TRP A 134 -17.74 -23.60 0.33
C TRP A 134 -18.75 -22.73 1.08
N TRP A 135 -18.28 -21.71 1.81
CA TRP A 135 -19.12 -20.78 2.58
C TRP A 135 -20.04 -19.95 1.69
N LEU A 136 -19.55 -19.51 0.52
CA LEU A 136 -20.26 -18.66 -0.43
C LEU A 136 -21.28 -19.44 -1.28
N LEU A 137 -20.86 -20.55 -1.88
CA LEU A 137 -21.67 -21.28 -2.86
C LEU A 137 -22.72 -22.21 -2.21
N ARG A 138 -22.41 -22.84 -1.06
CA ARG A 138 -23.31 -23.84 -0.44
C ARG A 138 -24.71 -23.30 -0.10
N PRO A 139 -24.88 -22.11 0.50
CA PRO A 139 -26.21 -21.60 0.87
C PRO A 139 -27.12 -21.32 -0.34
N GLN A 140 -26.54 -21.07 -1.51
CA GLN A 140 -27.27 -20.65 -2.71
C GLN A 140 -27.51 -21.80 -3.70
N TYR A 141 -26.50 -22.65 -3.90
CA TYR A 141 -26.50 -23.70 -4.95
C TYR A 141 -26.43 -25.13 -4.39
N GLY A 142 -26.55 -25.28 -3.06
CA GLY A 142 -26.47 -26.57 -2.40
C GLY A 142 -25.05 -27.16 -2.41
N ILE A 143 -24.97 -28.49 -2.28
CA ILE A 143 -23.69 -29.18 -2.01
C ILE A 143 -22.89 -29.47 -3.31
N ALA A 144 -23.57 -29.63 -4.45
CA ALA A 144 -22.96 -30.08 -5.69
C ALA A 144 -22.01 -29.03 -6.31
N LEU A 145 -22.48 -27.80 -6.53
CA LEU A 145 -21.69 -26.77 -7.22
C LEU A 145 -20.37 -26.40 -6.48
N PRO A 146 -20.34 -26.22 -5.13
CA PRO A 146 -19.08 -26.02 -4.43
C PRO A 146 -18.07 -27.16 -4.67
N PHE A 147 -18.52 -28.43 -4.67
CA PHE A 147 -17.62 -29.56 -4.94
C PHE A 147 -17.10 -29.55 -6.39
N VAL A 148 -17.93 -29.23 -7.37
CA VAL A 148 -17.49 -29.09 -8.77
C VAL A 148 -16.37 -28.05 -8.87
N VAL A 149 -16.51 -26.89 -8.22
CA VAL A 149 -15.49 -25.82 -8.21
C VAL A 149 -14.19 -26.27 -7.50
N LEU A 150 -14.28 -26.92 -6.34
CA LEU A 150 -13.09 -27.42 -5.62
C LEU A 150 -12.38 -28.52 -6.42
N ILE A 151 -13.11 -29.39 -7.12
CA ILE A 151 -12.55 -30.42 -8.00
C ILE A 151 -11.88 -29.79 -9.24
N SER A 152 -12.50 -28.79 -9.88
CA SER A 152 -11.89 -28.11 -11.04
C SER A 152 -10.64 -27.33 -10.65
N MET A 153 -10.59 -26.72 -9.46
CA MET A 153 -9.38 -26.08 -8.94
C MET A 153 -8.29 -27.10 -8.58
N ALA A 154 -8.65 -28.25 -7.99
CA ALA A 154 -7.67 -29.31 -7.73
C ALA A 154 -7.08 -29.86 -9.03
N ALA A 155 -7.89 -30.05 -10.07
CA ALA A 155 -7.44 -30.44 -11.41
C ALA A 155 -6.54 -29.37 -12.06
N ALA A 156 -6.91 -28.08 -11.95
CA ALA A 156 -6.09 -26.99 -12.48
C ALA A 156 -4.72 -26.91 -11.81
N THR A 157 -4.62 -27.12 -10.49
CA THR A 157 -3.32 -27.19 -9.80
C THR A 157 -2.48 -28.38 -10.23
N LEU A 158 -3.10 -29.55 -10.46
CA LEU A 158 -2.37 -30.72 -11.00
C LEU A 158 -1.82 -30.41 -12.40
N LEU A 159 -2.60 -29.75 -13.26
CA LEU A 159 -2.18 -29.33 -14.59
C LEU A 159 -1.06 -28.28 -14.53
N GLY A 160 -1.19 -27.27 -13.68
CA GLY A 160 -0.14 -26.25 -13.48
C GLY A 160 1.17 -26.84 -12.98
N ALA A 161 1.11 -27.81 -12.06
CA ALA A 161 2.28 -28.56 -11.63
C ALA A 161 2.88 -29.40 -12.77
N SER A 162 2.07 -30.12 -13.55
CA SER A 162 2.57 -31.00 -14.62
C SER A 162 3.06 -30.27 -15.88
N TYR A 163 2.67 -29.01 -16.08
CA TYR A 163 3.01 -28.21 -17.25
C TYR A 163 3.74 -26.92 -16.88
N ALA A 164 4.44 -26.87 -15.74
CA ALA A 164 5.16 -25.69 -15.29
C ALA A 164 6.12 -25.14 -16.36
N GLU A 165 7.00 -26.01 -16.90
CA GLU A 165 7.98 -25.68 -17.95
C GLU A 165 7.35 -25.11 -19.24
N LEU A 166 6.13 -25.55 -19.60
CA LEU A 166 5.43 -25.08 -20.81
C LEU A 166 4.59 -23.81 -20.54
N SER A 167 4.22 -23.57 -19.29
CA SER A 167 3.29 -22.49 -18.90
C SER A 167 3.99 -21.14 -18.85
N VAL A 168 5.22 -21.08 -18.34
CA VAL A 168 6.03 -19.86 -18.23
C VAL A 168 6.21 -19.22 -19.61
N ALA A 169 6.68 -19.98 -20.60
CA ALA A 169 7.01 -19.47 -21.93
C ALA A 169 5.82 -18.99 -22.81
N GLN A 170 4.55 -19.11 -22.36
CA GLN A 170 3.37 -18.76 -23.17
C GLN A 170 2.25 -18.02 -22.42
N LEU A 171 2.28 -17.90 -21.10
CA LEU A 171 1.23 -17.23 -20.31
C LEU A 171 1.66 -15.88 -19.74
N ASP A 172 2.96 -15.56 -19.77
CA ASP A 172 3.49 -14.30 -19.26
C ASP A 172 3.10 -13.14 -20.19
N GLY A 173 2.26 -12.25 -19.66
CA GLY A 173 1.83 -11.07 -20.40
C GLY A 173 0.80 -10.23 -19.64
N PRO A 174 0.80 -8.90 -19.86
CA PRO A 174 -0.03 -7.97 -19.10
C PRO A 174 -1.53 -8.26 -19.23
N MET A 175 -1.97 -8.91 -20.31
CA MET A 175 -3.36 -9.31 -20.50
C MET A 175 -3.85 -10.32 -19.45
N LEU A 176 -2.99 -11.23 -18.98
CA LEU A 176 -3.34 -12.18 -17.91
C LEU A 176 -3.47 -11.45 -16.57
N ALA A 177 -2.48 -10.63 -16.23
CA ALA A 177 -2.50 -9.79 -15.03
C ALA A 177 -3.73 -8.85 -14.99
N TRP A 178 -4.07 -8.24 -16.14
CA TRP A 178 -5.28 -7.43 -16.31
C TRP A 178 -6.57 -8.21 -16.07
N PHE A 179 -6.69 -9.41 -16.65
CA PHE A 179 -7.84 -10.28 -16.43
C PHE A 179 -7.96 -10.67 -14.95
N GLN A 180 -6.85 -11.09 -14.33
CA GLN A 180 -6.80 -11.44 -12.91
C GLN A 180 -7.14 -10.24 -12.02
N ALA A 181 -6.66 -9.04 -12.32
CA ALA A 181 -7.00 -7.81 -11.58
C ALA A 181 -8.51 -7.56 -11.57
N PHE A 182 -9.16 -7.68 -12.74
CA PHE A 182 -10.62 -7.54 -12.84
C PHE A 182 -11.37 -8.63 -12.06
N VAL A 183 -10.94 -9.89 -12.15
CA VAL A 183 -11.58 -11.00 -11.41
C VAL A 183 -11.36 -10.86 -9.90
N MET A 184 -10.14 -10.54 -9.45
CA MET A 184 -9.78 -10.24 -8.07
C MET A 184 -10.67 -9.13 -7.48
N GLY A 185 -10.86 -8.04 -8.23
CA GLY A 185 -11.82 -6.98 -7.87
C GLY A 185 -13.23 -7.52 -7.65
N SER A 186 -13.71 -8.38 -8.56
CA SER A 186 -15.05 -8.99 -8.46
C SER A 186 -15.19 -9.99 -7.30
N ILE A 187 -14.12 -10.69 -6.93
CA ILE A 187 -14.09 -11.56 -5.74
C ILE A 187 -14.13 -10.69 -4.48
N MET A 188 -13.34 -9.61 -4.45
CA MET A 188 -13.33 -8.64 -3.35
C MET A 188 -14.71 -7.98 -3.16
N HIS A 189 -15.45 -7.69 -4.24
CA HIS A 189 -16.85 -7.25 -4.17
C HIS A 189 -17.71 -8.24 -3.37
N VAL A 190 -17.67 -9.53 -3.72
CA VAL A 190 -18.46 -10.58 -3.08
C VAL A 190 -18.04 -10.80 -1.62
N VAL A 191 -16.75 -10.67 -1.31
CA VAL A 191 -16.23 -10.74 0.07
C VAL A 191 -16.69 -9.55 0.91
N LEU A 192 -16.76 -8.34 0.36
CA LEU A 192 -17.24 -7.14 1.05
C LEU A 192 -18.77 -7.10 1.22
N HIS A 193 -19.54 -7.52 0.21
CA HIS A 193 -20.99 -7.37 0.16
C HIS A 193 -21.72 -8.70 0.46
N ARG A 194 -22.22 -8.88 1.70
CA ARG A 194 -23.02 -10.06 2.12
C ARG A 194 -24.36 -10.12 1.34
N PRO A 195 -24.61 -11.09 0.42
CA PRO A 195 -25.86 -11.12 -0.35
C PRO A 195 -27.11 -11.56 0.45
N TYR A 196 -26.92 -12.24 1.60
CA TYR A 196 -27.98 -13.08 2.19
C TYR A 196 -28.52 -12.64 3.57
N ILE A 197 -27.75 -11.91 4.38
CA ILE A 197 -28.05 -11.75 5.82
C ILE A 197 -28.93 -10.52 6.13
N HIS A 198 -29.72 -10.07 5.15
CA HIS A 198 -30.69 -8.98 5.33
C HIS A 198 -32.11 -9.44 5.72
N GLN A 199 -32.49 -10.70 5.50
CA GLN A 199 -33.86 -11.17 5.79
C GLN A 199 -34.18 -11.40 7.28
N HIS A 200 -33.20 -11.73 8.14
CA HIS A 200 -33.46 -12.01 9.57
C HIS A 200 -33.43 -10.79 10.51
N LYS A 201 -33.06 -9.59 10.03
CA LYS A 201 -32.86 -8.39 10.87
C LYS A 201 -34.12 -7.84 11.56
N LYS A 202 -35.34 -8.26 11.18
CA LYS A 202 -36.58 -7.78 11.82
C LYS A 202 -36.88 -8.39 13.21
N HIS A 203 -36.21 -9.46 13.63
CA HIS A 203 -36.44 -10.08 14.95
C HIS A 203 -35.26 -10.00 15.95
N GLN A 204 -34.02 -9.82 15.50
CA GLN A 204 -32.81 -9.93 16.35
C GLN A 204 -32.23 -8.61 16.90
N ALA A 205 -33.06 -7.58 17.14
CA ALA A 205 -32.59 -6.30 17.69
C ALA A 205 -32.02 -6.40 19.13
N LYS A 206 -32.28 -7.50 19.86
CA LYS A 206 -31.73 -7.79 21.20
C LYS A 206 -30.44 -8.64 21.18
N GLU A 207 -30.36 -9.64 20.29
CA GLU A 207 -29.23 -10.60 20.25
C GLU A 207 -27.96 -10.03 19.58
N ALA A 208 -28.09 -8.98 18.76
CA ALA A 208 -26.97 -8.35 18.04
C ALA A 208 -25.86 -7.70 18.92
N LYS A 209 -25.97 -7.78 20.25
CA LYS A 209 -24.88 -7.42 21.18
C LYS A 209 -23.97 -8.61 21.52
N GLU A 210 -24.44 -9.84 21.42
CA GLU A 210 -23.82 -10.99 22.10
C GLU A 210 -22.74 -11.69 21.26
N HIS A 211 -22.83 -11.64 19.93
CA HIS A 211 -21.87 -12.30 19.03
C HIS A 211 -20.74 -11.42 18.48
N LYS A 212 -20.63 -10.15 18.90
CA LYS A 212 -19.56 -9.25 18.41
C LYS A 212 -18.16 -9.76 18.75
N TYR A 213 -17.99 -10.38 19.92
CA TYR A 213 -16.72 -11.00 20.31
C TYR A 213 -16.35 -12.18 19.40
N ALA A 214 -17.31 -12.95 18.87
CA ALA A 214 -17.03 -14.04 17.95
C ALA A 214 -16.46 -13.53 16.62
N ALA A 215 -17.03 -12.45 16.07
CA ALA A 215 -16.46 -11.76 14.91
C ALA A 215 -15.07 -11.15 15.22
N GLY A 216 -14.85 -10.63 16.43
CA GLY A 216 -13.53 -10.18 16.89
C GLY A 216 -12.49 -11.30 16.87
N VAL A 217 -12.80 -12.44 17.51
CA VAL A 217 -11.93 -13.64 17.53
C VAL A 217 -11.68 -14.18 16.12
N GLY A 218 -12.70 -14.20 15.25
CA GLY A 218 -12.53 -14.56 13.85
C GLY A 218 -11.55 -13.65 13.12
N SER A 219 -11.66 -12.34 13.36
CA SER A 219 -10.72 -11.35 12.82
C SER A 219 -9.28 -11.60 13.27
N PHE A 220 -9.08 -11.95 14.55
CA PHE A 220 -7.77 -12.32 15.09
C PHE A 220 -7.20 -13.59 14.43
N LEU A 221 -7.99 -14.67 14.34
CA LEU A 221 -7.57 -15.90 13.67
C LEU A 221 -7.23 -15.65 12.19
N GLY A 222 -7.96 -14.75 11.53
CA GLY A 222 -7.67 -14.33 10.16
C GLY A 222 -6.34 -13.59 10.04
N LEU A 223 -6.02 -12.68 10.98
CA LEU A 223 -4.71 -12.02 11.04
C LEU A 223 -3.56 -13.00 11.32
N VAL A 224 -3.77 -13.98 12.20
CA VAL A 224 -2.76 -15.00 12.52
C VAL A 224 -2.46 -15.86 11.29
N VAL A 225 -3.49 -16.38 10.61
CA VAL A 225 -3.30 -17.16 9.37
C VAL A 225 -2.68 -16.31 8.26
N LEU A 226 -3.13 -15.06 8.08
CA LEU A 226 -2.53 -14.12 7.13
C LEU A 226 -1.04 -13.89 7.41
N GLY A 227 -0.67 -13.68 8.68
CA GLY A 227 0.71 -13.56 9.13
C GLY A 227 1.53 -14.80 8.76
N PHE A 228 1.02 -16.01 9.02
CA PHE A 228 1.70 -17.24 8.63
C PHE A 228 1.77 -17.48 7.11
N VAL A 229 0.82 -16.96 6.31
CA VAL A 229 0.88 -17.05 4.82
C VAL A 229 1.93 -16.09 4.25
N LEU A 230 2.10 -14.93 4.88
CA LEU A 230 3.03 -13.88 4.43
C LEU A 230 4.44 -14.06 5.01
N LEU A 231 4.59 -14.77 6.14
CA LEU A 231 5.86 -15.04 6.79
C LEU A 231 6.93 -15.68 5.87
N PRO A 232 6.63 -16.66 5.00
CA PRO A 232 7.63 -17.28 4.12
C PRO A 232 8.22 -16.27 3.12
N HIS A 233 7.37 -15.43 2.52
CA HIS A 233 7.77 -14.33 1.64
C HIS A 233 8.64 -13.30 2.40
N TRP A 234 8.28 -12.99 3.65
CA TRP A 234 9.02 -12.03 4.46
C TRP A 234 10.38 -12.55 4.93
N LEU A 235 10.50 -13.85 5.27
CA LEU A 235 11.75 -14.46 5.71
C LEU A 235 12.72 -14.72 4.55
N GLY A 236 12.23 -15.15 3.38
CA GLY A 236 13.07 -15.40 2.21
C GLY A 236 13.87 -14.17 1.75
N TYR A 237 13.31 -12.98 1.91
CA TYR A 237 13.93 -11.69 1.57
C TYR A 237 15.02 -11.22 2.54
N VAL A 238 15.10 -11.78 3.75
CA VAL A 238 16.02 -11.30 4.81
C VAL A 238 17.40 -11.96 4.73
N GLN A 239 17.62 -12.88 3.79
CA GLN A 239 18.83 -13.69 3.70
C GLN A 239 19.76 -13.23 2.56
N HIS A 240 21.07 -13.12 2.86
CA HIS A 240 22.19 -12.79 1.95
C HIS A 240 22.44 -11.31 1.58
N ASN A 241 22.70 -10.47 2.59
CA ASN A 241 23.60 -9.33 2.39
C ASN A 241 25.06 -9.80 2.55
N HIS A 242 25.67 -10.32 1.48
CA HIS A 242 27.09 -10.67 1.49
C HIS A 242 27.93 -9.38 1.48
N GLY A 243 28.53 -9.06 2.62
CA GLY A 243 29.46 -7.94 2.73
C GLY A 243 30.70 -8.18 1.87
N HIS A 244 30.73 -7.58 0.68
CA HIS A 244 31.91 -7.55 -0.17
C HIS A 244 32.99 -6.67 0.48
N HIS A 245 33.83 -7.30 1.30
CA HIS A 245 35.11 -6.75 1.70
C HIS A 245 36.00 -6.59 0.46
N HIS A 246 36.00 -5.40 -0.15
CA HIS A 246 37.02 -5.03 -1.12
C HIS A 246 38.36 -4.81 -0.39
N SER A 247 39.14 -5.88 -0.23
CA SER A 247 40.55 -5.78 0.10
C SER A 247 41.32 -5.25 -1.10
N ALA A 248 41.76 -4.00 -1.05
CA ALA A 248 42.65 -3.44 -2.05
C ALA A 248 44.04 -4.10 -1.97
N SER A 249 44.48 -4.71 -3.07
CA SER A 249 45.89 -4.99 -3.32
C SER A 249 46.15 -4.90 -4.82
N ALA A 250 46.86 -3.85 -5.23
CA ALA A 250 47.28 -3.66 -6.61
C ALA A 250 48.76 -4.04 -6.74
N HIS A 251 49.10 -4.91 -7.70
CA HIS A 251 50.06 -4.66 -8.80
C HIS A 251 50.72 -5.93 -9.36
N ASN A 252 50.64 -6.08 -10.70
CA ASN A 252 51.73 -6.32 -11.69
C ASN A 252 52.62 -7.59 -11.55
N HIS A 253 53.12 -8.27 -12.61
CA HIS A 253 52.96 -8.16 -14.09
C HIS A 253 53.45 -9.47 -14.80
N HIS A 254 53.21 -9.57 -16.13
CA HIS A 254 53.82 -10.47 -17.15
C HIS A 254 53.49 -11.99 -17.12
N GLU A 255 53.01 -12.65 -18.20
CA GLU A 255 53.61 -12.88 -19.56
C GLU A 255 54.87 -13.79 -19.53
N ILE A 256 55.15 -14.77 -20.42
CA ILE A 256 54.53 -15.25 -21.70
C ILE A 256 55.17 -16.61 -22.15
N HIS A 257 54.60 -17.29 -23.17
CA HIS A 257 55.17 -18.34 -24.08
C HIS A 257 55.48 -19.82 -23.66
N SER A 258 54.65 -20.74 -24.19
CA SER A 258 54.94 -21.92 -25.06
C SER A 258 56.34 -22.58 -25.15
N HIS A 259 56.40 -23.93 -25.07
CA HIS A 259 56.57 -24.85 -26.24
C HIS A 259 56.59 -26.37 -25.87
N ASP A 260 56.14 -27.20 -26.82
CA ASP A 260 56.45 -28.61 -27.19
C ASP A 260 56.68 -29.75 -26.16
N GLY A 261 56.15 -30.94 -26.51
CA GLY A 261 56.51 -32.23 -25.90
C GLY A 261 55.59 -33.39 -26.24
N GLU A 262 55.98 -34.26 -27.18
CA GLU A 262 55.29 -35.53 -27.49
C GLU A 262 55.47 -36.56 -26.35
N HIS A 263 54.43 -37.36 -26.02
CA HIS A 263 54.45 -38.84 -26.07
C HIS A 263 53.30 -39.53 -25.29
N GLN A 264 52.56 -40.35 -26.04
CA GLN A 264 51.84 -41.61 -25.74
C GLN A 264 51.71 -42.21 -24.32
N HIS A 265 50.49 -42.72 -24.07
CA HIS A 265 50.08 -43.96 -23.35
C HIS A 265 50.52 -44.19 -21.88
N SER A 266 49.53 -44.36 -21.00
CA SER A 266 49.07 -45.71 -20.58
C SER A 266 47.83 -45.66 -19.68
N ASP A 267 47.07 -46.76 -19.67
CA ASP A 267 45.83 -46.92 -18.93
C ASP A 267 46.02 -47.53 -17.51
N HIS A 268 44.93 -47.50 -16.75
CA HIS A 268 44.48 -48.48 -15.75
C HIS A 268 45.14 -48.60 -14.36
N ASP A 269 44.27 -48.29 -13.39
CA ASP A 269 43.82 -49.16 -12.28
C ASP A 269 44.59 -49.31 -10.96
N ASP A 270 43.74 -49.44 -9.92
CA ASP A 270 43.93 -50.07 -8.61
C ASP A 270 44.96 -49.48 -7.64
N ALA A 271 44.79 -49.53 -6.31
CA ALA A 271 43.69 -49.76 -5.36
C ALA A 271 44.38 -49.85 -3.96
N TYR A 272 43.61 -49.98 -2.88
CA TYR A 272 44.04 -50.13 -1.48
C TYR A 272 44.67 -48.86 -0.84
N GLN A 273 44.08 -48.18 0.15
CA GLN A 273 43.32 -48.58 1.36
C GLN A 273 44.22 -48.97 2.54
N HIS A 274 43.83 -48.49 3.73
CA HIS A 274 44.44 -48.65 5.08
C HIS A 274 45.62 -47.73 5.43
N SER A 275 45.78 -47.24 6.67
CA SER A 275 44.81 -46.82 7.72
C SER A 275 45.57 -46.29 8.95
N ALA A 276 44.97 -45.34 9.67
CA ALA A 276 45.15 -45.06 11.10
C ALA A 276 46.55 -44.67 11.64
N HIS A 277 46.64 -43.45 12.16
CA HIS A 277 46.95 -43.08 13.57
C HIS A 277 47.25 -41.56 13.61
N GLU A 278 46.53 -40.69 14.33
CA GLU A 278 46.50 -40.52 15.81
C GLU A 278 47.93 -40.52 16.40
N THR A 279 48.46 -39.47 17.03
CA THR A 279 47.85 -38.49 17.96
C THR A 279 48.89 -37.44 18.38
N HIS A 280 48.45 -36.40 19.11
CA HIS A 280 49.23 -35.42 19.89
C HIS A 280 49.99 -34.33 19.10
N ASP A 281 49.68 -33.05 19.28
CA ASP A 281 49.77 -32.20 20.51
C ASP A 281 51.23 -31.91 20.88
N ASP A 282 51.70 -30.67 20.68
CA ASP A 282 51.83 -29.71 21.80
C ASP A 282 52.33 -28.32 21.35
N GLU A 283 52.18 -27.34 22.24
CA GLU A 283 52.47 -25.91 22.04
C GLU A 283 53.98 -25.56 22.13
N HIS A 284 54.42 -24.48 21.47
CA HIS A 284 54.90 -23.25 22.15
C HIS A 284 55.74 -22.29 21.28
N LEU A 285 55.19 -21.07 21.16
CA LEU A 285 55.79 -19.72 21.11
C LEU A 285 57.32 -19.48 21.22
N HIS A 286 57.78 -18.54 20.37
CA HIS A 286 58.58 -17.31 20.66
C HIS A 286 59.95 -17.09 19.97
N SER A 287 60.19 -15.79 19.68
CA SER A 287 61.44 -15.09 19.30
C SER A 287 62.02 -15.29 17.89
N ALA A 288 62.87 -14.41 17.36
CA ALA A 288 62.84 -12.93 17.20
C ALA A 288 64.18 -12.43 16.58
N HIS A 289 64.08 -11.51 15.61
CA HIS A 289 65.08 -10.50 15.20
C HIS A 289 66.40 -10.85 14.46
N GLU A 290 66.72 -9.91 13.54
CA GLU A 290 68.04 -9.48 13.02
C GLU A 290 68.82 -10.42 12.06
N VAL A 291 69.61 -9.98 11.06
CA VAL A 291 69.84 -8.76 10.23
C VAL A 291 71.13 -9.11 9.44
N HIS A 292 71.27 -8.75 8.15
CA HIS A 292 72.49 -8.13 7.58
C HIS A 292 72.47 -7.95 6.05
N ASP A 293 73.17 -6.91 5.61
CA ASP A 293 73.35 -6.43 4.24
C ASP A 293 74.36 -7.26 3.41
N HIS A 294 74.37 -7.06 2.08
CA HIS A 294 75.46 -6.29 1.42
C HIS A 294 75.26 -6.16 -0.10
N ASP A 295 75.72 -5.02 -0.64
CA ASP A 295 75.84 -4.71 -2.07
C ASP A 295 76.88 -5.59 -2.81
N GLU A 296 76.95 -5.55 -4.15
CA GLU A 296 77.89 -4.67 -4.89
C GLU A 296 78.10 -5.08 -6.38
N HIS A 297 78.43 -4.09 -7.23
CA HIS A 297 79.09 -4.19 -8.56
C HIS A 297 78.37 -4.81 -9.79
N GLN A 298 78.77 -4.53 -11.06
CA GLN A 298 79.21 -3.30 -11.77
C GLN A 298 79.46 -3.62 -13.28
N HIS A 299 79.30 -2.63 -14.18
CA HIS A 299 79.75 -2.62 -15.60
C HIS A 299 79.13 -3.67 -16.58
N GLY A 300 79.00 -3.43 -17.89
CA GLY A 300 79.21 -2.21 -18.69
C GLY A 300 79.24 -2.45 -20.21
N THR A 301 79.19 -1.36 -20.98
CA THR A 301 79.76 -1.13 -22.34
C THR A 301 79.22 -1.82 -23.62
N HIS A 302 78.78 -0.98 -24.60
CA HIS A 302 79.03 -1.02 -26.08
C HIS A 302 78.54 -2.27 -26.88
N GLU A 303 78.33 -2.36 -28.21
CA GLU A 303 78.35 -1.53 -29.47
C GLU A 303 77.62 -2.39 -30.56
N ALA A 304 77.14 -1.97 -31.76
CA ALA A 304 76.83 -0.70 -32.45
C ALA A 304 76.11 -1.02 -33.81
N HIS A 305 75.93 -0.03 -34.70
CA HIS A 305 75.57 -0.13 -36.14
C HIS A 305 74.10 -0.48 -36.50
N ASP A 306 73.51 -0.06 -37.64
CA ASP A 306 73.77 1.02 -38.63
C ASP A 306 72.48 1.25 -39.48
N ASP A 307 72.34 2.42 -40.10
CA ASP A 307 71.80 2.72 -41.47
C ASP A 307 70.52 1.99 -42.02
N GLU A 308 69.56 2.59 -42.74
CA GLU A 308 69.58 3.79 -43.60
C GLU A 308 68.16 4.09 -44.19
N HIS A 309 68.03 5.27 -44.82
CA HIS A 309 67.06 5.64 -45.89
C HIS A 309 65.54 5.84 -45.59
N LEU A 310 64.82 6.79 -46.21
CA LEU A 310 65.15 8.14 -46.75
C LEU A 310 63.84 8.90 -47.12
N HIS A 311 63.93 10.23 -47.29
CA HIS A 311 62.91 11.17 -47.84
C HIS A 311 61.64 11.44 -47.00
N SER A 312 61.04 12.64 -46.92
CA SER A 312 61.46 14.05 -47.05
C SER A 312 60.18 14.92 -46.96
N ALA A 313 60.18 15.89 -46.04
CA ALA A 313 59.86 17.33 -46.21
C ALA A 313 58.59 17.81 -47.00
N HIS A 314 57.97 18.99 -46.78
CA HIS A 314 58.34 20.26 -46.12
C HIS A 314 57.08 20.99 -45.58
N GLU A 315 57.28 21.97 -44.67
CA GLU A 315 56.51 23.25 -44.45
C GLU A 315 54.98 23.25 -44.19
N VAL A 316 54.48 23.66 -43.00
CA VAL A 316 54.42 25.02 -42.37
C VAL A 316 53.16 25.83 -42.77
N HIS A 317 52.22 25.99 -41.83
CA HIS A 317 51.76 27.29 -41.29
C HIS A 317 50.71 27.15 -40.18
N ASP A 318 50.77 28.03 -39.17
CA ASP A 318 49.79 28.18 -38.09
C ASP A 318 48.46 28.78 -38.57
N HIS A 319 47.34 28.48 -37.88
CA HIS A 319 46.54 29.48 -37.15
C HIS A 319 45.33 28.88 -36.39
N ASP A 320 44.86 29.64 -35.40
CA ASP A 320 43.89 29.28 -34.37
C ASP A 320 42.40 29.22 -34.81
N GLU A 321 41.57 28.79 -33.85
CA GLU A 321 40.10 28.96 -33.68
C GLU A 321 39.24 27.68 -33.78
N GLU A 322 38.91 27.10 -32.61
CA GLU A 322 37.95 26.00 -32.47
C GLU A 322 36.52 26.48 -32.19
N HIS A 323 35.59 26.22 -33.11
CA HIS A 323 34.15 26.17 -32.80
C HIS A 323 33.38 25.13 -33.65
N GLN A 324 33.04 24.00 -33.01
CA GLN A 324 31.74 23.30 -33.04
C GLN A 324 31.14 22.64 -34.32
N HIS A 325 30.79 21.35 -34.15
CA HIS A 325 29.71 20.54 -34.81
C HIS A 325 29.86 20.18 -36.32
N SER A 326 29.88 18.92 -36.77
CA SER A 326 28.83 17.88 -36.54
C SER A 326 29.08 16.52 -37.26
N ALA A 327 28.58 15.43 -36.64
CA ALA A 327 27.89 14.24 -37.22
C ALA A 327 28.60 13.12 -38.05
N HIS A 328 28.02 11.91 -37.90
CA HIS A 328 28.20 10.59 -38.57
C HIS A 328 29.48 9.79 -38.21
N GLU A 329 29.37 8.70 -37.43
CA GLU A 329 28.97 7.31 -37.82
C GLU A 329 30.10 6.61 -38.60
N THR A 330 30.62 5.43 -38.24
CA THR A 330 29.91 4.16 -37.97
C THR A 330 30.78 3.08 -37.26
N HIS A 331 30.11 2.08 -36.67
CA HIS A 331 30.53 0.68 -36.43
C HIS A 331 31.76 0.36 -35.55
N ASN A 332 31.51 -0.38 -34.46
CA ASN A 332 32.23 -1.62 -34.21
C ASN A 332 31.28 -2.64 -33.55
N ASP A 333 31.36 -3.91 -33.95
CA ASP A 333 30.42 -4.96 -33.56
C ASP A 333 30.84 -5.67 -32.26
N GLU A 334 29.89 -5.94 -31.36
CA GLU A 334 30.06 -6.90 -30.26
C GLU A 334 28.98 -8.00 -30.36
N HIS A 335 29.44 -9.24 -30.54
CA HIS A 335 28.57 -10.41 -30.55
C HIS A 335 28.23 -10.86 -29.12
N GLN A 336 26.94 -10.95 -28.84
CA GLN A 336 26.38 -11.64 -27.68
C GLN A 336 26.80 -13.13 -27.67
N HIS A 337 26.93 -13.74 -26.48
CA HIS A 337 26.27 -15.02 -26.20
C HIS A 337 26.09 -15.29 -24.68
N SER A 338 24.85 -15.66 -24.33
CA SER A 338 24.41 -16.45 -23.16
C SER A 338 24.86 -16.05 -21.74
N ALA A 339 24.04 -15.24 -21.07
CA ALA A 339 23.89 -15.21 -19.60
C ALA A 339 22.45 -14.85 -19.17
N HIS A 340 21.43 -15.26 -19.96
CA HIS A 340 20.09 -14.66 -19.91
C HIS A 340 18.95 -15.55 -19.37
N GLU A 341 19.22 -16.77 -18.89
CA GLU A 341 18.17 -17.74 -18.50
C GLU A 341 18.10 -18.04 -16.99
N ALA A 342 18.73 -17.21 -16.14
CA ALA A 342 18.82 -17.45 -14.69
C ALA A 342 18.03 -16.48 -13.80
N HIS A 343 17.54 -15.34 -14.30
CA HIS A 343 17.06 -14.23 -13.44
C HIS A 343 15.55 -13.96 -13.46
N GLU A 344 14.77 -14.50 -14.39
CA GLU A 344 13.33 -14.17 -14.48
C GLU A 344 12.48 -14.79 -13.36
N HIS A 345 12.91 -15.89 -12.73
CA HIS A 345 12.20 -16.52 -11.62
C HIS A 345 12.47 -15.90 -10.23
N GLU A 346 13.46 -15.02 -10.11
CA GLU A 346 13.78 -14.32 -8.85
C GLU A 346 12.98 -13.02 -8.69
N GLU A 347 12.53 -12.38 -9.79
CA GLU A 347 11.99 -11.01 -9.76
C GLU A 347 10.58 -10.92 -9.13
N GLN A 348 9.65 -11.83 -9.47
CA GLN A 348 8.31 -11.89 -8.86
C GLN A 348 8.36 -12.01 -7.31
N GLN A 349 9.37 -12.69 -6.78
CA GLN A 349 9.42 -13.02 -5.34
C GLN A 349 9.70 -11.79 -4.45
N HIS A 350 10.27 -10.72 -5.02
CA HIS A 350 10.67 -9.53 -4.27
C HIS A 350 9.49 -8.58 -3.95
N ASN A 351 8.42 -8.58 -4.75
CA ASN A 351 7.33 -7.59 -4.65
C ASN A 351 6.49 -7.72 -3.36
N THR A 352 6.07 -8.95 -3.04
CA THR A 352 5.33 -9.25 -1.80
C THR A 352 6.19 -8.92 -0.56
N ALA A 353 7.48 -9.26 -0.58
CA ALA A 353 8.37 -9.03 0.56
C ALA A 353 8.68 -7.54 0.77
N LEU A 354 8.98 -6.81 -0.31
CA LEU A 354 9.19 -5.35 -0.31
C LEU A 354 7.96 -4.62 0.23
N THR A 355 6.76 -5.04 -0.17
CA THR A 355 5.49 -4.53 0.38
C THR A 355 5.44 -4.70 1.91
N LEU A 356 5.81 -5.86 2.45
CA LEU A 356 5.78 -6.11 3.90
C LEU A 356 6.83 -5.31 4.67
N VAL A 357 8.03 -5.14 4.10
CA VAL A 357 9.08 -4.26 4.66
C VAL A 357 8.59 -2.81 4.68
N ASN A 358 8.04 -2.32 3.58
CA ASN A 358 7.57 -0.94 3.47
C ASN A 358 6.34 -0.66 4.35
N PHE A 359 5.42 -1.62 4.50
CA PHE A 359 4.33 -1.54 5.49
C PHE A 359 4.90 -1.38 6.92
N THR A 360 5.94 -2.14 7.25
CA THR A 360 6.58 -2.10 8.58
C THR A 360 7.34 -0.79 8.81
N LYS A 361 8.11 -0.31 7.82
CA LYS A 361 8.80 0.99 7.85
C LYS A 361 7.79 2.13 8.05
N LEU A 362 6.72 2.19 7.25
CA LEU A 362 5.65 3.21 7.38
C LEU A 362 4.96 3.18 8.75
N ALA A 363 4.68 2.00 9.28
CA ALA A 363 4.08 1.84 10.60
C ALA A 363 5.01 2.34 11.73
N LEU A 364 6.31 2.03 11.67
CA LEU A 364 7.32 2.49 12.63
C LEU A 364 7.52 4.02 12.61
N PHE A 365 7.58 4.63 11.43
CA PHE A 365 7.64 6.10 11.30
C PHE A 365 6.37 6.79 11.84
N SER A 366 5.20 6.22 11.54
CA SER A 366 3.91 6.82 11.91
C SER A 366 3.53 6.66 13.39
N ALA A 367 3.89 5.53 14.02
CA ALA A 367 3.35 5.12 15.33
C ALA A 367 3.58 6.12 16.49
N PRO A 368 4.76 6.74 16.67
CA PRO A 368 4.98 7.69 17.76
C PRO A 368 4.11 8.95 17.63
N MET A 369 3.97 9.47 16.41
CA MET A 369 3.19 10.67 16.14
C MET A 369 1.68 10.39 16.15
N LEU A 370 1.25 9.20 15.76
CA LEU A 370 -0.13 8.72 15.99
C LEU A 370 -0.47 8.68 17.49
N LEU A 371 0.42 8.13 18.31
CA LEU A 371 0.22 8.04 19.75
C LEU A 371 0.13 9.44 20.38
N LEU A 372 0.99 10.37 19.96
CA LEU A 372 0.94 11.78 20.35
C LEU A 372 -0.37 12.47 19.88
N ALA A 373 -0.81 12.22 18.65
CA ALA A 373 -2.06 12.78 18.12
C ALA A 373 -3.29 12.30 18.90
N TYR A 374 -3.36 11.01 19.24
CA TYR A 374 -4.43 10.45 20.06
C TYR A 374 -4.41 11.01 21.49
N LEU A 375 -3.23 11.19 22.09
CA LEU A 375 -3.07 11.85 23.38
C LEU A 375 -3.60 13.30 23.35
N LEU A 376 -3.19 14.09 22.35
CA LEU A 376 -3.57 15.49 22.21
C LEU A 376 -5.10 15.66 22.00
N SER A 377 -5.72 14.80 21.21
CA SER A 377 -7.17 14.78 21.00
C SER A 377 -7.96 14.44 22.28
N GLY A 378 -7.49 13.49 23.07
CA GLY A 378 -8.06 13.18 24.39
C GLY A 378 -7.96 14.38 25.34
N LEU A 379 -6.84 15.10 25.29
CA LEU A 379 -6.59 16.31 26.07
C LEU A 379 -7.49 17.49 25.64
N MET A 380 -7.77 17.64 24.34
CA MET A 380 -8.72 18.64 23.84
C MET A 380 -10.16 18.40 24.30
N HIS A 381 -10.60 17.13 24.33
CA HIS A 381 -11.91 16.76 24.87
C HIS A 381 -12.04 17.04 26.37
N TYR A 382 -10.92 17.03 27.10
CA TYR A 382 -10.86 17.42 28.50
C TYR A 382 -10.96 18.95 28.67
N PHE A 383 -10.20 19.73 27.89
CA PHE A 383 -10.18 21.19 28.02
C PHE A 383 -11.42 21.91 27.46
N LYS A 384 -12.11 21.34 26.45
CA LYS A 384 -13.30 21.92 25.82
C LYS A 384 -13.14 23.41 25.46
N PRO A 385 -12.37 23.76 24.42
CA PRO A 385 -12.24 25.15 23.98
C PRO A 385 -13.62 25.76 23.74
N ALA A 386 -13.92 26.84 24.45
CA ALA A 386 -15.21 27.49 24.39
C ALA A 386 -15.30 28.36 23.12
N LEU A 387 -16.36 28.18 22.34
CA LEU A 387 -16.65 29.04 21.18
C LEU A 387 -17.39 30.30 21.66
N ASP A 388 -16.70 31.12 22.44
CA ASP A 388 -17.33 32.22 23.21
C ASP A 388 -17.83 33.38 22.34
N VAL A 389 -17.35 33.53 21.10
CA VAL A 389 -17.86 34.54 20.14
C VAL A 389 -17.94 33.98 18.71
N LEU A 390 -19.13 33.50 18.33
CA LEU A 390 -19.44 33.15 16.94
C LEU A 390 -19.76 34.42 16.12
N PRO A 391 -19.26 34.57 14.87
CA PRO A 391 -19.62 35.70 14.02
C PRO A 391 -21.09 35.66 13.59
N GLU A 392 -21.87 36.67 13.98
CA GLU A 392 -23.32 36.74 13.71
C GLU A 392 -23.68 36.86 12.21
N GLN A 393 -24.88 36.40 11.86
CA GLN A 393 -25.47 36.55 10.53
C GLN A 393 -25.79 38.01 10.20
N GLY A 394 -24.88 38.67 9.47
CA GLY A 394 -25.04 40.05 9.02
C GLY A 394 -23.73 40.85 9.01
N ASN A 395 -22.67 40.33 9.62
CA ASN A 395 -21.35 40.95 9.57
C ASN A 395 -20.86 41.12 8.12
N LYS A 396 -20.41 42.33 7.77
CA LYS A 396 -19.81 42.63 6.46
C LYS A 396 -18.32 42.24 6.37
N GLY A 397 -17.71 41.86 7.48
CA GLY A 397 -16.30 41.48 7.60
C GLY A 397 -15.94 40.09 7.06
N TYR A 398 -16.47 39.68 5.90
CA TYR A 398 -16.37 38.32 5.36
C TYR A 398 -14.95 37.72 5.42
N PHE A 399 -13.92 38.48 5.04
CA PHE A 399 -12.53 38.01 5.12
C PHE A 399 -12.07 37.71 6.56
N LYS A 400 -12.40 38.57 7.53
CA LYS A 400 -12.08 38.37 8.95
C LYS A 400 -12.81 37.13 9.50
N ASP A 401 -14.05 36.90 9.05
CA ASP A 401 -14.84 35.75 9.48
C ASP A 401 -14.37 34.43 8.84
N ALA A 402 -13.86 34.48 7.60
CA ALA A 402 -13.17 33.35 6.97
C ALA A 402 -11.91 32.96 7.77
N ILE A 403 -11.02 33.93 8.05
CA ILE A 403 -9.81 33.69 8.84
C ILE A 403 -10.14 33.15 10.24
N LYS A 404 -11.17 33.69 10.91
CA LYS A 404 -11.69 33.10 12.16
C LYS A 404 -12.12 31.65 11.96
N GLY A 405 -12.89 31.34 10.91
CA GLY A 405 -13.33 29.96 10.64
C GLY A 405 -12.17 28.99 10.46
N VAL A 406 -11.11 29.39 9.75
CA VAL A 406 -9.87 28.61 9.61
C VAL A 406 -9.19 28.39 10.97
N ILE A 407 -8.99 29.44 11.76
CA ILE A 407 -8.34 29.36 13.10
C ILE A 407 -9.14 28.46 14.06
N TYR A 408 -10.47 28.49 14.01
CA TYR A 408 -11.32 27.63 14.84
C TYR A 408 -11.38 26.18 14.34
N GLY A 409 -11.11 25.93 13.05
CA GLY A 409 -10.96 24.59 12.50
C GLY A 409 -9.61 23.96 12.80
N LEU A 410 -8.53 24.75 12.77
CA LEU A 410 -7.14 24.34 12.97
C LEU A 410 -6.91 23.29 14.09
N PRO A 411 -7.41 23.46 15.33
CA PRO A 411 -7.05 22.53 16.39
C PRO A 411 -7.86 21.22 16.35
N LEU A 412 -8.96 21.12 15.60
CA LEU A 412 -9.94 20.04 15.82
C LEU A 412 -9.64 18.79 14.96
N PRO A 413 -9.40 17.60 15.57
CA PRO A 413 -9.16 16.35 14.83
C PRO A 413 -10.49 15.76 14.33
N ILE A 414 -11.04 16.37 13.26
CA ILE A 414 -12.38 16.08 12.75
C ILE A 414 -12.31 15.79 11.25
N CYS A 415 -12.70 14.57 10.87
CA CYS A 415 -12.80 14.13 9.49
C CYS A 415 -14.07 14.69 8.79
N SER A 416 -14.05 14.71 7.45
CA SER A 416 -15.11 15.30 6.58
C SER A 416 -16.57 15.06 7.05
N PRO A 417 -17.00 13.82 7.39
CA PRO A 417 -18.40 13.56 7.74
C PRO A 417 -18.85 14.19 9.07
N VAL A 418 -17.92 14.44 9.99
CA VAL A 418 -18.18 15.09 11.28
C VAL A 418 -18.03 16.61 11.14
N ALA A 419 -17.11 17.09 10.30
CA ALA A 419 -16.98 18.51 9.96
C ALA A 419 -18.27 19.04 9.31
N SER A 420 -18.87 18.28 8.40
CA SER A 420 -20.17 18.62 7.78
C SER A 420 -21.32 18.78 8.81
N LYS A 421 -21.39 17.90 9.82
CA LYS A 421 -22.40 18.02 10.89
C LYS A 421 -22.12 19.21 11.80
N MET A 422 -20.85 19.48 12.10
CA MET A 422 -20.45 20.62 12.91
C MET A 422 -20.75 21.95 12.18
N HIS A 423 -20.54 22.01 10.86
CA HIS A 423 -20.96 23.11 10.01
C HIS A 423 -22.47 23.39 10.13
N GLN A 424 -23.33 22.37 10.02
CA GLN A 424 -24.77 22.53 10.24
C GLN A 424 -25.09 23.05 11.65
N LYS A 425 -24.41 22.54 12.67
CA LYS A 425 -24.59 22.98 14.06
C LYS A 425 -24.17 24.42 14.28
N LEU A 426 -23.05 24.87 13.71
CA LEU A 426 -22.59 26.25 13.78
C LEU A 426 -23.58 27.21 13.12
N LEU A 427 -24.14 26.84 11.95
CA LEU A 427 -25.20 27.61 11.30
C LEU A 427 -26.49 27.67 12.13
N GLY A 428 -26.89 26.56 12.77
CA GLY A 428 -28.03 26.51 13.68
C GLY A 428 -27.83 27.31 14.98
N LEU A 429 -26.58 27.53 15.40
CA LEU A 429 -26.21 28.42 16.51
C LEU A 429 -26.11 29.90 16.09
N GLY A 430 -26.45 30.25 14.85
CA GLY A 430 -26.45 31.63 14.36
C GLY A 430 -25.12 32.13 13.80
N ALA A 431 -24.10 31.27 13.65
CA ALA A 431 -22.86 31.63 12.96
C ALA A 431 -23.13 31.94 11.48
N ASN A 432 -22.33 32.84 10.89
CA ASN A 432 -22.46 33.19 9.48
C ASN A 432 -21.85 32.14 8.53
N GLN A 433 -22.33 32.15 7.28
CA GLN A 433 -21.94 31.18 6.25
C GLN A 433 -20.45 31.18 5.94
N THR A 434 -19.79 32.33 6.00
CA THR A 434 -18.37 32.44 5.67
C THR A 434 -17.50 31.77 6.73
N PHE A 435 -17.76 32.04 8.02
CA PHE A 435 -17.11 31.37 9.14
C PHE A 435 -17.35 29.85 9.11
N ALA A 436 -18.61 29.43 8.97
CA ALA A 436 -18.96 28.01 8.98
C ALA A 436 -18.38 27.24 7.78
N THR A 437 -18.24 27.88 6.61
CA THR A 437 -17.65 27.25 5.40
C THR A 437 -16.12 27.19 5.50
N ALA A 438 -15.46 28.24 6.00
CA ALA A 438 -14.02 28.22 6.25
C ALA A 438 -13.64 27.13 7.27
N PHE A 439 -14.42 27.01 8.35
CA PHE A 439 -14.30 25.93 9.33
C PHE A 439 -14.46 24.54 8.69
N LEU A 440 -15.50 24.36 7.85
CA LEU A 440 -15.78 23.10 7.16
C LEU A 440 -14.61 22.64 6.28
N ILE A 441 -13.98 23.56 5.54
CA ILE A 441 -12.86 23.25 4.64
C ILE A 441 -11.56 23.07 5.43
N ALA A 442 -11.24 23.95 6.38
CA ALA A 442 -9.95 23.92 7.07
C ALA A 442 -9.79 22.71 8.01
N THR A 443 -10.84 22.35 8.76
CA THR A 443 -10.72 21.37 9.85
C THR A 443 -10.15 20.01 9.38
N PRO A 444 -10.65 19.40 8.28
CA PRO A 444 -10.14 18.10 7.84
C PRO A 444 -8.74 18.13 7.22
N ILE A 445 -8.26 19.31 6.75
CA ILE A 445 -6.95 19.44 6.09
C ILE A 445 -5.82 19.65 7.12
N ILE A 446 -6.09 20.51 8.12
CA ILE A 446 -5.10 21.10 9.04
C ILE A 446 -5.21 20.51 10.47
N GLY A 447 -6.02 19.47 10.67
CA GLY A 447 -6.16 18.80 11.96
C GLY A 447 -4.82 18.29 12.52
N PHE A 448 -4.64 18.36 13.84
CA PHE A 448 -3.38 17.98 14.49
C PHE A 448 -2.92 16.56 14.18
N ASP A 449 -3.85 15.61 14.06
CA ASP A 449 -3.54 14.22 13.69
C ASP A 449 -2.98 14.12 12.26
N ALA A 450 -3.53 14.87 11.32
CA ALA A 450 -3.02 14.95 9.96
C ALA A 450 -1.63 15.63 9.87
N ILE A 451 -1.39 16.71 10.63
CA ILE A 451 -0.08 17.38 10.68
C ILE A 451 0.96 16.48 11.32
N LEU A 452 0.68 15.91 12.49
CA LEU A 452 1.63 15.10 13.24
C LEU A 452 2.07 13.85 12.46
N ILE A 453 1.20 13.26 11.65
CA ILE A 453 1.55 12.15 10.74
C ILE A 453 2.29 12.64 9.48
N SER A 454 2.06 13.88 9.05
CA SER A 454 2.75 14.45 7.88
C SER A 454 4.23 14.74 8.15
N ILE A 455 4.59 15.15 9.37
CA ILE A 455 5.99 15.39 9.74
C ILE A 455 6.88 14.15 9.50
N PRO A 456 6.59 12.95 10.08
CA PRO A 456 7.36 11.72 9.93
C PRO A 456 7.23 11.02 8.56
N LEU A 457 6.62 11.65 7.54
CA LEU A 457 6.36 11.02 6.23
C LEU A 457 6.56 11.94 5.01
N LEU A 458 6.31 13.24 5.14
CA LEU A 458 6.37 14.22 4.03
C LEU A 458 7.52 15.22 4.16
N GLY A 459 8.16 15.32 5.32
CA GLY A 459 9.19 16.33 5.60
C GLY A 459 8.61 17.68 6.03
N GLU A 460 9.42 18.46 6.75
CA GLU A 460 9.00 19.73 7.35
C GLU A 460 8.54 20.75 6.29
N GLN A 461 9.27 20.84 5.18
CA GLN A 461 9.02 21.78 4.09
C GLN A 461 7.63 21.55 3.46
N LEU A 462 7.33 20.29 3.12
CA LEU A 462 6.05 19.93 2.49
C LEU A 462 4.87 20.03 3.49
N VAL A 463 5.09 19.77 4.78
CA VAL A 463 4.11 20.02 5.85
C VAL A 463 3.80 21.52 5.98
N LEU A 464 4.83 22.37 5.98
CA LEU A 464 4.66 23.82 6.08
C LEU A 464 3.87 24.37 4.89
N LEU A 465 4.20 23.93 3.67
CA LEU A 465 3.47 24.27 2.45
C LEU A 465 2.03 23.77 2.50
N ARG A 466 1.80 22.52 2.93
CA ARG A 466 0.45 21.96 3.15
C ARG A 466 -0.38 22.86 4.06
N ILE A 467 0.17 23.31 5.20
CA ILE A 467 -0.53 24.19 6.14
C ILE A 467 -0.81 25.56 5.50
N ALA A 468 0.20 26.18 4.88
CA ALA A 468 0.07 27.49 4.24
C ALA A 468 -0.99 27.49 3.14
N PHE A 469 -0.91 26.54 2.20
CA PHE A 469 -1.88 26.40 1.12
C PHE A 469 -3.27 26.02 1.64
N ALA A 470 -3.39 25.21 2.69
CA ALA A 470 -4.69 24.89 3.30
C ALA A 470 -5.38 26.13 3.91
N VAL A 471 -4.63 27.00 4.60
CA VAL A 471 -5.13 28.27 5.13
C VAL A 471 -5.61 29.18 4.00
N ILE A 472 -4.81 29.34 2.95
CA ILE A 472 -5.14 30.16 1.77
C ILE A 472 -6.38 29.60 1.07
N PHE A 473 -6.39 28.30 0.77
CA PHE A 473 -7.45 27.58 0.06
C PHE A 473 -8.79 27.68 0.81
N ALA A 474 -8.82 27.34 2.10
CA ALA A 474 -10.02 27.42 2.92
C ALA A 474 -10.52 28.88 3.08
N GLY A 475 -9.60 29.82 3.30
CA GLY A 475 -9.92 31.24 3.47
C GLY A 475 -10.49 31.88 2.20
N VAL A 476 -9.83 31.68 1.05
CA VAL A 476 -10.23 32.24 -0.24
C VAL A 476 -11.57 31.66 -0.71
N ILE A 477 -11.75 30.34 -0.66
CA ILE A 477 -13.01 29.71 -1.11
C ILE A 477 -14.17 30.15 -0.22
N ALA A 478 -14.01 30.14 1.10
CA ALA A 478 -15.05 30.60 2.01
C ALA A 478 -15.39 32.09 1.82
N TRP A 479 -14.39 32.94 1.58
CA TRP A 479 -14.60 34.37 1.30
C TRP A 479 -15.35 34.62 -0.03
N LEU A 480 -14.96 33.92 -1.10
CA LEU A 480 -15.59 34.03 -2.42
C LEU A 480 -17.04 33.54 -2.42
N LEU A 481 -17.33 32.49 -1.66
CA LEU A 481 -18.58 31.73 -1.71
C LEU A 481 -19.57 32.12 -0.61
N GLY A 482 -19.08 32.40 0.60
CA GLY A 482 -19.90 32.75 1.77
C GLY A 482 -20.68 34.07 1.63
N ARG A 483 -20.26 34.96 0.72
CA ARG A 483 -21.00 36.17 0.30
C ARG A 483 -22.21 35.87 -0.61
N HIS A 484 -22.25 34.70 -1.24
CA HIS A 484 -23.28 34.28 -2.22
C HIS A 484 -24.23 33.20 -1.67
N PHE A 485 -23.86 32.55 -0.56
CA PHE A 485 -24.73 31.58 0.11
C PHE A 485 -25.94 32.26 0.76
N LYS A 486 -27.12 31.63 0.61
CA LYS A 486 -28.36 32.10 1.21
C LYS A 486 -28.37 31.80 2.71
N LYS A 487 -29.22 32.51 3.46
CA LYS A 487 -29.53 32.13 4.84
C LYS A 487 -30.02 30.67 4.84
N PRO A 488 -29.41 29.77 5.63
CA PRO A 488 -29.72 28.36 5.55
C PRO A 488 -31.10 28.09 6.15
N ILE A 489 -31.85 27.17 5.55
CA ILE A 489 -32.98 26.54 6.21
C ILE A 489 -32.40 25.54 7.22
N SER A 490 -32.47 25.84 8.52
CA SER A 490 -31.96 24.94 9.57
C SER A 490 -32.80 25.00 10.83
N GLU A 491 -33.87 24.21 10.84
CA GLU A 491 -34.47 23.67 12.06
C GLU A 491 -33.57 22.55 12.64
N VAL A 492 -32.33 22.89 13.00
CA VAL A 492 -31.49 21.97 13.77
C VAL A 492 -31.84 22.16 15.23
N VAL A 493 -32.82 21.40 15.73
CA VAL A 493 -33.05 21.26 17.16
C VAL A 493 -31.76 20.73 17.80
N VAL A 494 -31.04 21.61 18.47
CA VAL A 494 -29.84 21.26 19.23
C VAL A 494 -30.30 20.44 20.44
N HIS A 495 -30.44 19.13 20.27
CA HIS A 495 -30.62 18.24 21.41
C HIS A 495 -29.39 18.36 22.31
N PRO A 496 -29.52 18.84 23.56
CA PRO A 496 -28.41 18.79 24.50
C PRO A 496 -28.14 17.31 24.79
N CYS A 497 -26.90 16.88 24.55
CA CYS A 497 -26.49 15.52 24.90
C CYS A 497 -26.61 15.33 26.41
N GLN A 498 -27.70 14.72 26.87
CA GLN A 498 -27.90 14.30 28.26
C GLN A 498 -26.95 13.12 28.56
N GLY A 499 -25.67 13.44 28.78
CA GLY A 499 -24.72 12.51 29.35
C GLY A 499 -25.07 12.24 30.81
N GLY A 500 -25.34 10.97 31.15
CA GLY A 500 -25.56 10.54 32.53
C GLY A 500 -24.36 10.90 33.43
N LYS A 501 -24.62 11.05 34.74
CA LYS A 501 -23.64 11.51 35.74
C LYS A 501 -22.31 10.71 35.62
N PRO A 502 -21.19 11.33 35.21
CA PRO A 502 -19.93 10.63 35.04
C PRO A 502 -19.28 10.35 36.40
N THR A 503 -18.75 9.14 36.58
CA THR A 503 -18.05 8.73 37.82
C THR A 503 -16.65 9.35 37.95
N SER A 504 -16.04 9.80 36.85
CA SER A 504 -14.99 10.83 36.87
C SER A 504 -14.93 11.59 35.54
N ARG A 505 -14.56 12.88 35.56
CA ARG A 505 -14.46 13.72 34.34
C ARG A 505 -13.34 13.23 33.42
N PHE A 506 -12.21 12.80 33.98
CA PHE A 506 -11.02 12.36 33.25
C PHE A 506 -11.22 11.03 32.51
N ILE A 507 -11.71 10.00 33.21
CA ILE A 507 -11.96 8.67 32.58
C ILE A 507 -13.03 8.78 31.50
N THR A 508 -14.04 9.64 31.70
CA THR A 508 -15.08 9.89 30.70
C THR A 508 -14.52 10.63 29.48
N ALA A 509 -13.66 11.65 29.67
CA ALA A 509 -13.03 12.37 28.56
C ALA A 509 -12.15 11.46 27.69
N ILE A 510 -11.30 10.63 28.31
CA ILE A 510 -10.49 9.64 27.58
C ILE A 510 -11.41 8.60 26.91
N LYS A 511 -12.31 7.95 27.65
CA LYS A 511 -13.14 6.87 27.10
C LYS A 511 -14.09 7.34 25.97
N GLN A 512 -14.47 8.62 25.92
CA GLN A 512 -15.33 9.15 24.87
C GLN A 512 -14.55 9.78 23.70
N GLY A 513 -13.53 10.63 23.98
CA GLY A 513 -12.76 11.30 22.92
C GLY A 513 -11.77 10.37 22.23
N TYR A 514 -10.83 9.81 23.00
CA TYR A 514 -9.77 8.95 22.49
C TYR A 514 -10.32 7.68 21.83
N GLN A 515 -11.27 7.00 22.49
CA GLN A 515 -11.82 5.75 21.94
C GLN A 515 -12.56 5.98 20.62
N HIS A 516 -13.33 7.08 20.50
CA HIS A 516 -14.10 7.35 19.30
C HIS A 516 -13.21 7.74 18.11
N GLN A 517 -12.21 8.60 18.33
CA GLN A 517 -11.25 8.95 17.27
C GLN A 517 -10.42 7.73 16.86
N LEU A 518 -9.94 6.92 17.80
CA LEU A 518 -9.18 5.71 17.47
C LEU A 518 -10.04 4.71 16.68
N ASP A 519 -11.29 4.47 17.11
CA ASP A 519 -12.22 3.62 16.38
C ASP A 519 -12.47 4.13 14.95
N HIS A 520 -12.52 5.44 14.73
CA HIS A 520 -12.74 6.04 13.40
C HIS A 520 -11.47 6.08 12.52
N THR A 521 -10.31 6.38 13.10
CA THR A 521 -9.05 6.62 12.34
C THR A 521 -8.23 5.35 12.10
N ALA A 522 -8.24 4.37 13.01
CA ALA A 522 -7.46 3.14 12.86
C ALA A 522 -7.72 2.39 11.53
N PRO A 523 -8.97 2.25 11.04
CA PRO A 523 -9.22 1.66 9.72
C PRO A 523 -8.53 2.42 8.58
N TRP A 524 -8.60 3.76 8.62
CA TRP A 524 -8.00 4.62 7.60
C TRP A 524 -6.47 4.60 7.62
N VAL A 525 -5.87 4.54 8.81
CA VAL A 525 -4.41 4.47 8.96
C VAL A 525 -3.88 3.12 8.46
N ILE A 526 -4.48 1.99 8.86
CA ILE A 526 -4.07 0.65 8.38
C ILE A 526 -4.26 0.54 6.87
N PHE A 527 -5.40 0.98 6.34
CA PHE A 527 -5.66 0.99 4.90
C PHE A 527 -4.66 1.90 4.16
N GLY A 528 -4.35 3.06 4.73
CA GLY A 528 -3.33 3.98 4.24
C GLY A 528 -1.95 3.34 4.12
N TRP A 529 -1.45 2.73 5.21
CA TRP A 529 -0.18 2.00 5.20
C TRP A 529 -0.18 0.83 4.22
N ALA A 530 -1.27 0.06 4.13
CA ALA A 530 -1.34 -1.10 3.26
C ALA A 530 -1.33 -0.71 1.78
N ILE A 531 -2.17 0.26 1.36
CA ILE A 531 -2.17 0.77 -0.01
C ILE A 531 -0.84 1.46 -0.35
N ALA A 532 -0.27 2.24 0.56
CA ALA A 532 1.04 2.84 0.37
C ALA A 532 2.12 1.78 0.15
N ALA A 533 2.17 0.76 1.00
CA ALA A 533 3.09 -0.35 0.87
C ALA A 533 2.93 -1.11 -0.46
N THR A 534 1.69 -1.40 -0.87
CA THR A 534 1.42 -2.08 -2.16
C THR A 534 1.85 -1.23 -3.36
N LEU A 535 1.62 0.08 -3.33
CA LEU A 535 2.02 0.99 -4.42
C LEU A 535 3.54 1.24 -4.47
N SER A 536 4.26 1.01 -3.37
CA SER A 536 5.71 1.23 -3.30
C SER A 536 6.54 0.30 -4.19
N ALA A 537 6.00 -0.86 -4.57
CA ALA A 537 6.70 -1.88 -5.35
C ALA A 537 6.80 -1.55 -6.85
N THR A 538 6.22 -0.43 -7.32
CA THR A 538 6.20 -0.08 -8.74
C THR A 538 6.44 1.41 -9.00
N PRO A 539 7.34 1.80 -9.93
CA PRO A 539 7.52 3.19 -10.37
C PRO A 539 6.40 3.63 -11.36
N ALA A 540 5.17 3.21 -11.12
CA ALA A 540 4.04 3.32 -12.04
C ALA A 540 3.63 4.76 -12.40
N TRP A 541 4.16 5.77 -11.68
CA TRP A 541 3.90 7.19 -11.92
C TRP A 541 4.93 7.86 -12.83
N ALA A 542 6.06 7.20 -13.13
CA ALA A 542 7.08 7.68 -14.08
C ALA A 542 6.49 7.98 -15.47
N PHE A 543 5.46 7.23 -15.88
CA PHE A 543 4.69 7.48 -17.11
C PHE A 543 4.13 8.92 -17.22
N PHE A 544 3.95 9.63 -16.10
CA PHE A 544 3.45 10.99 -16.07
C PHE A 544 4.52 12.07 -15.83
N GLU A 545 5.81 11.75 -15.83
CA GLU A 545 6.90 12.73 -15.60
C GLU A 545 6.82 13.93 -16.54
N GLN A 546 6.57 13.69 -17.83
CA GLN A 546 6.43 14.73 -18.86
C GLN A 546 5.12 15.55 -18.74
N ALA A 547 4.17 15.10 -17.92
CA ALA A 547 2.81 15.63 -17.84
C ALA A 547 2.40 15.96 -16.39
N LEU A 548 3.20 16.78 -15.70
CA LEU A 548 2.96 17.20 -14.30
C LEU A 548 1.54 17.73 -14.05
N TRP A 549 0.92 18.41 -15.02
CA TRP A 549 -0.47 18.88 -14.91
C TRP A 549 -1.49 17.73 -14.90
N LEU A 550 -1.21 16.64 -15.61
CA LEU A 550 -2.05 15.46 -15.68
C LEU A 550 -1.99 14.68 -14.38
N GLN A 551 -0.81 14.62 -13.72
CA GLN A 551 -0.69 14.07 -12.36
C GLN A 551 -1.63 14.80 -11.38
N VAL A 552 -1.60 16.14 -11.36
CA VAL A 552 -2.48 16.96 -10.50
C VAL A 552 -3.96 16.66 -10.79
N LEU A 553 -4.33 16.60 -12.07
CA LEU A 553 -5.71 16.31 -12.48
C LEU A 553 -6.17 14.90 -12.05
N VAL A 554 -5.35 13.87 -12.32
CA VAL A 554 -5.63 12.47 -11.96
C VAL A 554 -5.80 12.33 -10.45
N MET A 555 -4.90 12.91 -9.65
CA MET A 555 -5.00 12.85 -8.19
C MET A 555 -6.25 13.55 -7.64
N ILE A 556 -6.64 14.69 -8.21
CA ILE A 556 -7.90 15.38 -7.86
C ILE A 556 -9.12 14.50 -8.21
N VAL A 557 -9.14 13.88 -9.39
CA VAL A 557 -10.23 13.00 -9.85
C VAL A 557 -10.34 11.73 -9.00
N ILE A 558 -9.21 11.15 -8.58
CA ILE A 558 -9.18 9.98 -7.68
C ILE A 558 -9.64 10.38 -6.27
N ALA A 559 -9.22 11.53 -5.74
CA ALA A 559 -9.56 11.96 -4.38
C ALA A 559 -11.02 12.42 -4.21
N PHE A 560 -11.57 13.15 -5.18
CA PHE A 560 -12.87 13.82 -5.10
C PHE A 560 -14.09 12.94 -4.72
N PRO A 561 -14.24 11.69 -5.22
CA PRO A 561 -15.42 10.87 -4.92
C PRO A 561 -15.47 10.37 -3.47
N PHE A 562 -14.31 10.22 -2.83
CA PHE A 562 -14.17 9.55 -1.55
C PHE A 562 -13.93 10.57 -0.43
N ALA A 563 -14.61 10.38 0.71
CA ALA A 563 -14.36 11.18 1.91
C ALA A 563 -13.11 10.65 2.64
N LEU A 564 -11.93 10.81 2.03
CA LEU A 564 -10.68 10.22 2.48
C LEU A 564 -10.20 10.87 3.78
N CYS A 565 -9.78 10.07 4.75
CA CYS A 565 -9.21 10.61 5.98
C CYS A 565 -7.78 11.13 5.72
N ALA A 566 -7.49 12.36 6.12
CA ALA A 566 -6.19 12.99 5.94
C ALA A 566 -5.03 12.20 6.59
N THR A 567 -5.29 11.52 7.71
CA THR A 567 -4.31 10.65 8.39
C THR A 567 -3.95 9.42 7.54
N GLY A 568 -4.94 8.78 6.91
CA GLY A 568 -4.74 7.61 6.04
C GLY A 568 -4.19 7.93 4.65
N MET A 569 -4.48 9.10 4.10
CA MET A 569 -3.89 9.54 2.82
C MET A 569 -2.41 9.87 2.92
N THR A 570 -1.95 10.34 4.08
CA THR A 570 -0.58 10.89 4.21
C THR A 570 0.50 9.83 3.91
N PRO A 571 0.42 8.56 4.39
CA PRO A 571 1.30 7.48 3.94
C PRO A 571 1.24 7.17 2.44
N ILE A 572 0.04 7.17 1.85
CA ILE A 572 -0.15 6.92 0.41
C ILE A 572 0.59 7.99 -0.40
N ILE A 573 0.38 9.26 -0.06
CA ILE A 573 1.03 10.38 -0.73
C ILE A 573 2.55 10.39 -0.51
N ALA A 574 3.02 10.03 0.68
CA ALA A 574 4.45 9.92 0.98
C ALA A 574 5.15 8.88 0.09
N VAL A 575 4.58 7.68 -0.05
CA VAL A 575 5.13 6.68 -0.97
C VAL A 575 5.02 7.14 -2.43
N MET A 576 3.88 7.70 -2.84
CA MET A 576 3.71 8.15 -4.22
C MET A 576 4.71 9.24 -4.60
N LEU A 577 5.09 10.14 -3.69
CA LEU A 577 6.16 11.13 -3.90
C LEU A 577 7.51 10.47 -4.21
N ILE A 578 7.86 9.40 -3.50
CA ILE A 578 9.09 8.62 -3.74
C ILE A 578 8.99 7.90 -5.09
N ALA A 579 7.80 7.40 -5.45
CA ALA A 579 7.51 6.75 -6.73
C ALA A 579 7.32 7.74 -7.92
N GLY A 580 7.71 9.02 -7.78
CA GLY A 580 7.71 10.01 -8.87
C GLY A 580 6.48 10.93 -8.96
N LEU A 581 5.57 10.90 -7.99
CA LEU A 581 4.46 11.87 -7.93
C LEU A 581 4.97 13.27 -7.61
N SER A 582 4.56 14.27 -8.38
CA SER A 582 4.94 15.66 -8.18
C SER A 582 4.37 16.26 -6.87
N PRO A 583 5.14 17.11 -6.16
CA PRO A 583 4.70 17.78 -4.93
C PRO A 583 3.39 18.56 -5.05
N GLY A 584 3.11 19.16 -6.21
CA GLY A 584 1.85 19.82 -6.49
C GLY A 584 0.66 18.87 -6.59
N ALA A 585 0.84 17.67 -7.16
CA ALA A 585 -0.20 16.65 -7.21
C ALA A 585 -0.47 16.06 -5.80
N ALA A 586 0.59 15.88 -5.01
CA ALA A 586 0.50 15.50 -3.60
C ALA A 586 -0.31 16.51 -2.77
N ILE A 587 0.01 17.81 -2.83
CA ILE A 587 -0.73 18.85 -2.10
C ILE A 587 -2.17 18.98 -2.62
N ALA A 588 -2.39 18.96 -3.94
CA ALA A 588 -3.74 19.02 -4.50
C ALA A 588 -4.63 17.86 -4.00
N CYS A 589 -4.08 16.64 -3.91
CA CYS A 589 -4.77 15.50 -3.31
C CYS A 589 -5.12 15.74 -1.82
N LEU A 590 -4.13 16.18 -1.03
CA LEU A 590 -4.30 16.43 0.41
C LEU A 590 -5.24 17.61 0.73
N LEU A 591 -5.44 18.54 -0.21
CA LEU A 591 -6.45 19.60 -0.12
C LEU A 591 -7.87 19.10 -0.47
N ILE A 592 -8.01 18.23 -1.47
CA ILE A 592 -9.30 17.73 -1.97
C ILE A 592 -9.85 16.59 -1.11
N GLY A 593 -9.10 15.51 -0.96
CA GLY A 593 -9.58 14.25 -0.37
C GLY A 593 -10.28 14.36 1.00
N PRO A 594 -9.85 15.21 1.94
CA PRO A 594 -10.51 15.29 3.24
C PRO A 594 -11.63 16.35 3.28
N SER A 595 -11.72 17.20 2.26
CA SER A 595 -12.49 18.46 2.28
C SER A 595 -13.76 18.44 1.44
N ILE A 596 -13.81 17.60 0.41
CA ILE A 596 -14.97 17.42 -0.47
C ILE A 596 -15.37 15.96 -0.56
N SER A 597 -16.66 15.71 -0.75
CA SER A 597 -17.20 14.37 -1.01
C SER A 597 -18.57 14.47 -1.65
N LEU A 598 -19.01 13.40 -2.33
CA LEU A 598 -20.34 13.33 -2.95
C LEU A 598 -21.48 13.50 -1.93
N ASP A 599 -21.31 12.99 -0.71
CA ASP A 599 -22.31 13.14 0.37
C ASP A 599 -22.38 14.60 0.87
N LEU A 600 -21.24 15.30 1.01
CA LEU A 600 -21.22 16.73 1.34
C LEU A 600 -21.89 17.56 0.24
N LEU A 601 -21.59 17.29 -1.04
CA LEU A 601 -22.21 18.00 -2.16
C LEU A 601 -23.72 17.74 -2.24
N LYS A 602 -24.16 16.50 -1.99
CA LYS A 602 -25.59 16.13 -1.91
C LYS A 602 -26.32 16.90 -0.81
N GLN A 603 -25.68 17.05 0.35
CA GLN A 603 -26.19 17.81 1.50
C GLN A 603 -26.23 19.31 1.21
N LEU A 604 -25.15 19.90 0.69
CA LEU A 604 -25.08 21.31 0.31
C LEU A 604 -26.11 21.65 -0.78
N ARG A 605 -26.30 20.76 -1.76
CA ARG A 605 -27.35 20.87 -2.80
C ARG A 605 -28.75 20.93 -2.19
N HIS A 606 -29.00 20.15 -1.14
CA HIS A 606 -30.29 20.16 -0.43
C HIS A 606 -30.50 21.44 0.41
N GLN A 607 -29.43 22.01 0.98
CA GLN A 607 -29.54 23.18 1.87
C GLN A 607 -29.47 24.53 1.14
N GLN A 608 -28.66 24.63 0.08
CA GLN A 608 -28.36 25.88 -0.64
C GLN A 608 -28.76 25.86 -2.13
N GLY A 609 -29.17 24.70 -2.65
CA GLY A 609 -29.55 24.50 -4.05
C GLY A 609 -28.38 24.02 -4.94
N TYR A 610 -28.72 23.59 -6.16
CA TYR A 610 -27.77 23.00 -7.11
C TYR A 610 -26.59 23.92 -7.48
N PHE A 611 -26.87 25.19 -7.80
CA PHE A 611 -25.84 26.14 -8.19
C PHE A 611 -24.80 26.39 -7.08
N ALA A 612 -25.22 26.40 -5.80
CA ALA A 612 -24.32 26.57 -4.67
C ALA A 612 -23.39 25.36 -4.49
N ALA A 613 -23.91 24.13 -4.65
CA ALA A 613 -23.11 22.92 -4.60
C ALA A 613 -22.15 22.79 -5.79
N LEU A 614 -22.60 23.14 -7.01
CA LEU A 614 -21.73 23.17 -8.19
C LEU A 614 -20.63 24.22 -8.07
N ALA A 615 -20.95 25.43 -7.59
CA ALA A 615 -19.96 26.48 -7.34
C ALA A 615 -18.93 26.05 -6.29
N PHE A 616 -19.37 25.45 -5.17
CA PHE A 616 -18.45 24.88 -4.17
C PHE A 616 -17.51 23.84 -4.80
N ALA A 617 -18.05 22.87 -5.54
CA ALA A 617 -17.24 21.85 -6.21
C ALA A 617 -16.23 22.45 -7.18
N MET A 618 -16.67 23.36 -8.08
CA MET A 618 -15.80 24.00 -9.07
C MET A 618 -14.70 24.85 -8.42
N LEU A 619 -15.01 25.63 -7.38
CA LEU A 619 -14.00 26.43 -6.66
C LEU A 619 -12.97 25.54 -5.94
N MET A 620 -13.41 24.44 -5.31
CA MET A 620 -12.52 23.49 -4.64
C MET A 620 -11.59 22.81 -5.65
N LEU A 621 -12.14 22.24 -6.72
CA LEU A 621 -11.37 21.52 -7.75
C LEU A 621 -10.40 22.45 -8.49
N LEU A 622 -10.88 23.62 -8.94
CA LEU A 622 -10.04 24.60 -9.64
C LEU A 622 -8.96 25.18 -8.71
N GLY A 623 -9.31 25.50 -7.45
CA GLY A 623 -8.35 26.01 -6.48
C GLY A 623 -7.23 25.02 -6.18
N ALA A 624 -7.56 23.74 -6.00
CA ALA A 624 -6.56 22.70 -5.77
C ALA A 624 -5.69 22.45 -7.02
N PHE A 625 -6.29 22.47 -8.22
CA PHE A 625 -5.55 22.34 -9.47
C PHE A 625 -4.57 23.48 -9.68
N LEU A 626 -5.00 24.74 -9.47
CA LEU A 626 -4.12 25.91 -9.58
C LEU A 626 -3.00 25.92 -8.54
N ILE A 627 -3.29 25.53 -7.29
CA ILE A 627 -2.26 25.37 -6.24
C ILE A 627 -1.25 24.29 -6.63
N GLY A 628 -1.72 23.13 -7.12
CA GLY A 628 -0.85 22.04 -7.57
C GLY A 628 0.06 22.45 -8.73
N LEU A 629 -0.49 23.11 -9.76
CA LEU A 629 0.33 23.65 -10.86
C LEU A 629 1.33 24.70 -10.39
N SER A 630 0.93 25.60 -9.48
CA SER A 630 1.82 26.62 -8.93
C SER A 630 2.97 26.02 -8.11
N LEU A 631 2.73 24.93 -7.38
CA LEU A 631 3.78 24.20 -6.65
C LEU A 631 4.75 23.48 -7.58
N ASN A 632 4.26 22.91 -8.68
CA ASN A 632 5.10 22.21 -9.66
C ASN A 632 6.09 23.14 -10.40
N GLN A 633 5.91 24.47 -10.35
CA GLN A 633 6.90 25.44 -10.83
C GLN A 633 8.15 25.55 -9.92
N TYR A 634 8.08 25.04 -8.70
CA TYR A 634 9.15 25.11 -7.71
C TYR A 634 9.71 23.72 -7.35
N ILE A 635 9.45 22.71 -8.21
CA ILE A 635 9.76 21.30 -7.92
C ILE A 635 11.23 21.08 -7.55
N ASP A 636 12.15 21.75 -8.24
CA ASP A 636 13.61 21.66 -8.03
C ASP A 636 14.08 22.24 -6.67
N THR A 637 13.20 22.93 -5.94
CA THR A 637 13.50 23.48 -4.60
C THR A 637 13.09 22.55 -3.45
N PHE A 638 12.46 21.41 -3.76
CA PHE A 638 12.00 20.46 -2.75
C PHE A 638 12.88 19.22 -2.70
N SER A 639 13.59 19.03 -1.58
CA SER A 639 14.11 17.73 -1.21
C SER A 639 12.95 16.73 -1.05
N LEU A 640 12.98 15.62 -1.79
CA LEU A 640 12.00 14.55 -1.68
C LEU A 640 12.01 13.90 -0.27
N PRO A 641 10.95 13.17 0.13
CA PRO A 641 10.90 12.54 1.45
C PRO A 641 12.09 11.60 1.72
N TRP A 642 12.73 11.74 2.88
CA TRP A 642 13.96 11.02 3.29
C TRP A 642 13.87 9.48 3.32
N LEU A 643 12.68 8.92 3.11
CA LEU A 643 12.40 7.49 3.12
C LEU A 643 13.29 6.69 2.15
N GLY A 644 13.96 7.35 1.19
CA GLY A 644 14.90 6.74 0.25
C GLY A 644 16.40 6.77 0.61
N GLU A 645 16.87 7.61 1.55
CA GLU A 645 18.33 7.89 1.69
C GLU A 645 19.03 7.31 2.94
N SER A 646 18.33 6.56 3.79
CA SER A 646 18.99 5.83 4.88
C SER A 646 18.21 4.59 5.28
N GLU A 647 18.93 3.47 5.49
CA GLU A 647 18.40 2.37 6.31
C GLU A 647 18.29 2.87 7.75
N PRO A 648 17.08 3.17 8.26
CA PRO A 648 16.95 3.85 9.54
C PRO A 648 17.17 2.80 10.62
N SER A 649 18.21 2.97 11.44
CA SER A 649 18.33 2.24 12.70
C SER A 649 17.22 2.70 13.63
N PHE A 650 16.05 2.05 13.53
CA PHE A 650 14.89 2.38 14.32
C PHE A 650 15.19 2.24 15.82
N TYR A 651 14.87 3.28 16.58
CA TYR A 651 15.09 3.30 18.01
C TYR A 651 14.04 2.46 18.73
N TRP A 652 14.42 1.88 19.88
CA TRP A 652 13.54 1.04 20.72
C TRP A 652 12.18 1.71 21.06
N TRP A 653 12.13 3.04 21.16
CA TRP A 653 10.90 3.79 21.45
C TRP A 653 9.91 3.82 20.28
N GLN A 654 10.38 3.67 19.03
CA GLN A 654 9.52 3.53 17.85
C GLN A 654 8.84 2.15 17.85
N TYR A 655 9.60 1.09 18.14
CA TYR A 655 9.05 -0.27 18.34
C TYR A 655 8.05 -0.32 19.51
N LEU A 656 8.36 0.32 20.64
CA LEU A 656 7.43 0.43 21.77
C LEU A 656 6.14 1.18 21.38
N SER A 657 6.27 2.30 20.67
CA SER A 657 5.13 3.07 20.18
C SER A 657 4.26 2.26 19.23
N LEU A 658 4.86 1.52 18.30
CA LEU A 658 4.17 0.62 17.39
C LEU A 658 3.47 -0.51 18.16
N GLY A 659 4.13 -1.14 19.13
CA GLY A 659 3.54 -2.15 19.99
C GLY A 659 2.28 -1.65 20.71
N ILE A 660 2.31 -0.43 21.25
CA ILE A 660 1.14 0.21 21.87
C ILE A 660 0.04 0.45 20.83
N ILE A 661 0.35 1.02 19.66
CA ILE A 661 -0.61 1.26 18.58
C ILE A 661 -1.27 -0.04 18.10
N LEU A 662 -0.48 -1.11 17.89
CA LEU A 662 -0.99 -2.43 17.50
C LEU A 662 -1.94 -3.01 18.55
N VAL A 663 -1.61 -2.93 19.84
CA VAL A 663 -2.51 -3.39 20.93
C VAL A 663 -3.83 -2.61 20.92
N LEU A 664 -3.79 -1.29 20.67
CA LEU A 664 -4.98 -0.44 20.64
C LEU A 664 -5.86 -0.71 19.41
N TYR A 665 -5.24 -0.85 18.24
CA TYR A 665 -5.93 -1.19 16.99
C TYR A 665 -6.53 -2.60 17.08
N PHE A 666 -5.79 -3.55 17.66
CA PHE A 666 -6.28 -4.89 17.95
C PHE A 666 -7.47 -4.89 18.92
N ALA A 667 -7.42 -4.10 19.99
CA ALA A 667 -8.55 -3.95 20.91
C ALA A 667 -9.79 -3.31 20.24
N SER A 668 -9.61 -2.37 19.31
CA SER A 668 -10.69 -1.85 18.47
C SER A 668 -11.27 -2.91 17.54
N LEU A 669 -10.40 -3.68 16.87
CA LEU A 669 -10.77 -4.78 15.97
C LEU A 669 -11.55 -5.88 16.69
N LEU A 670 -11.10 -6.32 17.87
CA LEU A 670 -11.81 -7.30 18.70
C LEU A 670 -13.19 -6.78 19.15
N ARG A 671 -13.30 -5.49 19.48
CA ARG A 671 -14.56 -4.86 19.94
C ARG A 671 -15.57 -4.65 18.81
N ARG A 672 -15.11 -4.31 17.60
CA ARG A 672 -15.96 -4.00 16.44
C ARG A 672 -16.24 -5.23 15.57
N GLY A 673 -15.24 -6.11 15.39
CA GLY A 673 -15.15 -7.10 14.31
C GLY A 673 -14.71 -6.46 12.99
N ALA A 674 -13.91 -7.16 12.18
CA ALA A 674 -13.27 -6.62 10.97
C ALA A 674 -14.24 -5.98 9.97
N ARG A 675 -15.41 -6.57 9.72
CA ARG A 675 -16.41 -5.97 8.82
C ARG A 675 -16.92 -4.62 9.31
N ALA A 676 -17.20 -4.49 10.61
CA ALA A 676 -17.64 -3.22 11.17
C ALA A 676 -16.50 -2.21 11.28
N PHE A 677 -15.25 -2.66 11.35
CA PHE A 677 -14.05 -1.83 11.31
C PHE A 677 -13.84 -1.25 9.88
N ILE A 678 -13.83 -2.09 8.84
CA ILE A 678 -13.68 -1.67 7.43
C ILE A 678 -14.90 -0.90 6.89
N ALA A 679 -16.11 -1.13 7.43
CA ALA A 679 -17.30 -0.34 7.07
C ALA A 679 -17.19 1.17 7.41
N GLU A 680 -16.16 1.61 8.13
CA GLU A 680 -15.82 3.02 8.33
C GLU A 680 -15.18 3.67 7.08
N LEU A 681 -14.57 2.87 6.20
CA LEU A 681 -13.93 3.31 4.95
C LEU A 681 -14.95 3.54 3.82
N LEU A 682 -16.06 2.80 3.84
CA LEU A 682 -17.04 2.78 2.76
C LEU A 682 -18.11 3.86 2.94
N PRO A 683 -18.39 4.70 1.91
CA PRO A 683 -19.47 5.67 1.99
C PRO A 683 -20.82 4.96 2.14
N LYS A 684 -21.65 5.45 3.06
CA LYS A 684 -22.93 4.80 3.42
C LYS A 684 -23.93 4.73 2.28
N SER A 685 -23.73 5.53 1.23
CA SER A 685 -24.47 5.51 -0.02
C SER A 685 -24.17 4.29 -0.91
N LEU A 686 -23.01 3.66 -0.79
CA LEU A 686 -22.71 2.36 -1.45
C LEU A 686 -23.28 1.17 -0.67
N LEU A 687 -23.38 1.27 0.66
CA LEU A 687 -23.94 0.24 1.53
C LEU A 687 -25.48 0.30 1.68
N GLY A 688 -26.12 1.30 1.07
CA GLY A 688 -27.53 1.59 1.24
C GLY A 688 -28.41 0.95 0.16
N HIS A 689 -29.01 -0.21 0.45
CA HIS A 689 -30.11 -0.71 -0.38
C HIS A 689 -31.30 0.26 -0.36
N HIS A 690 -31.66 0.79 -1.53
CA HIS A 690 -32.95 1.43 -1.75
C HIS A 690 -34.05 0.36 -1.77
N HIS A 691 -34.59 0.02 -0.60
CA HIS A 691 -35.86 -0.69 -0.49
C HIS A 691 -37.00 0.26 -0.91
N HIS A 692 -37.27 0.33 -2.21
CA HIS A 692 -38.59 0.72 -2.68
C HIS A 692 -39.51 -0.50 -2.55
N HIS A 693 -40.49 -0.37 -1.64
CA HIS A 693 -41.64 -1.25 -1.54
C HIS A 693 -42.62 -0.99 -2.69
#